data_AF-A0A9W9KIZ1-F1
#
_entry.id   AF-A0A9W9KIZ1-F1
#
_cell.length_a   1.000
_cell.length_b   1.000
_cell.length_c   1.000
_cell.angle_alpha   90.00
_cell.angle_beta   90.00
_cell.angle_gamma   90.00
#
_symmetry.space_group_name_H-M   'P 1'
#
loop_
_entity.id
_entity.type
_entity.pdbx_description
1 polymer ?
#
loop_
_entity_poly.entity_id
_entity_poly.type
_entity_poly.pdbx_seq_one_letter_code
_entity_poly.pdbx_strand_id
1 'polypeptide(L)'
;MSRVYINDDDLKGLEDKVIIITGGSAGIGRATAQLCLNMGAIVVIGDLNEPAEEFENSEKLKFLTVNASQWESLRNMFEQTVEWFGRVDHVFANAGITATMGFLDVKLDEEGKLLPPPSRVLDLNLTGSIYTAHLTSAYMTKLAPQTTSGSLVLACSGSGFTRFKGVDYAVSKHGVLGMVRGLVEQFQDRNLRVNAIAPSWTTTAIIPPELFEMYKIKAQSPEAVARSVVLLFCDQERHGDVLYSWDGKYKEINKGPAGLLGRATDDPLLLRIFIILDLNVQPPPLDRPPGIHVLASKMAGFPLHYPSSRELTGGDLLAQSLKQLGVEVAFGLHGGHLDAFLMGCEEIGIRLIDTRHEAVAVQAAEGYCRISTKPGVCFVTANSGFSNGLAGLATAYGDRSPIMCITSSPPIRDTENNSLQGSIDQVVAARPITKFAHRVVAPEECPRIVSHAFRLAQSSPPGPVLLDFPIDVLFSPVHPKLISWGSITSPPSYPPGPHRDAIDAAAQIITNAKRPVIITGTGARTFETRESLFKLAETCSIPVFNTSKYASCRPQSVMLCRGTAGVLAQLQSAQIPRPDLILLLGARTGMFLGGRNGAIIPDTGCALIQVDCDGGEIGRSLPVDLGVVSDIEAFTSAMNRKLGTAYQGSVDKFWVQAVLNLSLAEPPYEREPKEISPGHLHPYHALKYLFSAVDPGSIIVLDGGEASVWAGDLAWRSQPSIVMTATGYLGFLGNGFGYTLGSAIAAPDRKVVNIQGDGSAGFHLMELDTYKRFNLNVMTVVVNNSTWGMSINGQDIVYGDGTHLRPISSLNPNTEYDIVAKGLQNAAAKIDRIADIQHTVAHLQNLPGPSCINLIVDRKPVHPVTTAMVGVTNAPNAVAVPYYDNIPRAHYNI
;
A
#
# COMPACT_ATOMS: atom_id res chain seq x y z
N MET A 1 6.89 14.65 23.59
CA MET A 1 8.26 14.75 24.12
C MET A 1 8.38 16.08 24.83
N SER A 2 8.83 16.09 26.08
CA SER A 2 8.99 17.29 26.91
C SER A 2 10.33 17.98 26.60
N ARG A 3 10.30 19.30 26.45
CA ARG A 3 11.55 20.09 26.48
C ARG A 3 12.12 20.01 27.89
N VAL A 4 13.44 19.84 27.98
CA VAL A 4 14.19 19.86 29.24
C VAL A 4 14.98 21.16 29.28
N TYR A 5 14.86 21.89 30.39
CA TYR A 5 15.64 23.09 30.67
C TYR A 5 16.66 22.74 31.75
N ILE A 6 17.92 23.16 31.57
CA ILE A 6 19.02 22.84 32.48
C ILE A 6 19.58 24.15 33.05
N ASN A 7 19.20 24.45 34.29
CA ASN A 7 19.70 25.58 35.05
C ASN A 7 20.95 25.18 35.84
N ASP A 8 21.73 26.14 36.32
CA ASP A 8 22.96 25.85 37.07
C ASP A 8 22.68 25.15 38.42
N ASP A 9 21.51 25.39 39.01
CA ASP A 9 21.08 24.69 40.22
C ASP A 9 20.84 23.18 39.98
N ASP A 10 20.46 22.79 38.76
CA ASP A 10 20.21 21.38 38.39
C ASP A 10 21.52 20.57 38.27
N LEU A 11 22.68 21.26 38.25
CA LEU A 11 24.00 20.66 38.10
C LEU A 11 24.73 20.47 39.43
N LYS A 12 24.12 20.88 40.55
CA LYS A 12 24.68 20.72 41.90
C LYS A 12 24.57 19.27 42.37
N GLY A 13 25.51 18.85 43.22
CA GLY A 13 25.48 17.52 43.87
C GLY A 13 26.61 16.56 43.50
N LEU A 14 27.66 17.03 42.80
CA LEU A 14 28.84 16.23 42.45
C LEU A 14 30.04 16.42 43.38
N GLU A 15 29.91 17.21 44.44
CA GLU A 15 31.01 17.44 45.38
C GLU A 15 31.55 16.12 45.95
N ASP A 16 32.86 15.91 45.78
CA ASP A 16 33.61 14.71 46.17
C ASP A 16 33.13 13.39 45.54
N LYS A 17 32.32 13.44 44.49
CA LYS A 17 31.93 12.25 43.70
C LYS A 17 33.07 11.82 42.78
N VAL A 18 33.33 10.52 42.70
CA VAL A 18 34.37 9.94 41.83
C VAL A 18 33.76 9.57 40.49
N ILE A 19 34.22 10.22 39.42
CA ILE A 19 33.63 10.12 38.08
C ILE A 19 34.66 9.60 37.08
N ILE A 20 34.32 8.51 36.40
CA ILE A 20 35.10 7.96 35.29
C ILE A 20 34.56 8.50 33.96
N ILE A 21 35.44 8.99 33.09
CA ILE A 21 35.08 9.46 31.74
C ILE A 21 36.01 8.81 30.70
N THR A 22 35.44 8.03 29.78
CA THR A 22 36.21 7.49 28.64
C THR A 22 36.21 8.49 27.49
N GLY A 23 37.34 8.64 26.78
CA GLY A 23 37.47 9.67 25.74
C GLY A 23 37.41 11.10 26.30
N GLY A 24 37.97 11.31 27.50
CA GLY A 24 37.85 12.56 28.25
C GLY A 24 38.86 13.64 27.88
N SER A 25 39.81 13.39 26.98
CA SER A 25 40.90 14.33 26.70
C SER A 25 40.52 15.43 25.71
N ALA A 26 39.44 15.27 24.95
CA ALA A 26 38.98 16.24 23.95
C ALA A 26 37.45 16.31 23.84
N GLY A 27 36.95 17.36 23.18
CA GLY A 27 35.54 17.52 22.80
C GLY A 27 34.57 17.41 23.98
N ILE A 28 33.50 16.62 23.81
CA ILE A 28 32.42 16.43 24.81
C ILE A 28 32.98 15.86 26.12
N GLY A 29 33.93 14.93 26.04
CA GLY A 29 34.54 14.31 27.21
C GLY A 29 35.31 15.33 28.05
N ARG A 30 36.14 16.16 27.40
CA ARG A 30 36.90 17.24 28.06
C ARG A 30 35.98 18.27 28.70
N ALA A 31 34.99 18.75 27.97
CA ALA A 31 34.03 19.73 28.51
C ALA A 31 33.24 19.16 29.70
N THR A 32 32.90 17.87 29.67
CA THR A 32 32.24 17.18 30.79
C THR A 32 33.18 17.05 31.99
N ALA A 33 34.44 16.66 31.78
CA ALA A 33 35.44 16.58 32.83
C ALA A 33 35.65 17.93 33.52
N GLN A 34 35.82 19.01 32.75
CA GLN A 34 35.99 20.36 33.30
C GLN A 34 34.75 20.80 34.10
N LEU A 35 33.55 20.55 33.58
CA LEU A 35 32.32 20.90 34.29
C LEU A 35 32.18 20.11 35.61
N CYS A 36 32.52 18.81 35.62
CA CYS A 36 32.53 18.01 36.84
C CYS A 36 33.54 18.52 37.87
N LEU A 37 34.77 18.86 37.45
CA LEU A 37 35.80 19.44 38.33
C LEU A 37 35.32 20.77 38.95
N ASN A 38 34.69 21.62 38.13
CA ASN A 38 34.13 22.89 38.60
C ASN A 38 32.98 22.72 39.60
N MET A 39 32.30 21.56 39.60
CA MET A 39 31.29 21.18 40.58
C MET A 39 31.88 20.44 41.80
N GLY A 40 33.21 20.36 41.92
CA GLY A 40 33.91 19.78 43.07
C GLY A 40 34.14 18.27 43.01
N ALA A 41 33.84 17.62 41.87
CA ALA A 41 34.03 16.19 41.69
C ALA A 41 35.52 15.80 41.57
N ILE A 42 35.80 14.52 41.79
CA ILE A 42 37.08 13.88 41.47
C ILE A 42 36.91 13.16 40.13
N VAL A 43 37.72 13.49 39.13
CA VAL A 43 37.55 12.98 37.77
C VAL A 43 38.72 12.10 37.36
N VAL A 44 38.43 10.93 36.79
CA VAL A 44 39.40 10.04 36.15
C VAL A 44 39.12 9.99 34.65
N ILE A 45 40.05 10.51 33.86
CA ILE A 45 39.99 10.47 32.39
C ILE A 45 40.75 9.25 31.88
N GLY A 46 40.09 8.47 31.03
CA GLY A 46 40.70 7.37 30.27
C GLY A 46 40.65 7.69 28.79
N ASP A 47 41.80 7.90 28.16
CA ASP A 47 41.89 8.21 26.73
C ASP A 47 43.21 7.71 26.15
N LEU A 48 43.32 7.56 24.83
CA LEU A 48 44.56 7.16 24.17
C LEU A 48 45.62 8.26 24.24
N ASN A 49 45.19 9.51 24.19
CA ASN A 49 46.05 10.68 24.22
C ASN A 49 45.82 11.48 25.50
N GLU A 50 46.90 12.00 26.06
CA GLU A 50 46.81 12.93 27.18
C GLU A 50 46.11 14.24 26.74
N PRO A 51 45.35 14.90 27.62
CA PRO A 51 44.71 16.18 27.31
C PRO A 51 45.73 17.23 26.87
N ALA A 52 45.49 17.88 25.71
CA ALA A 52 46.44 18.83 25.12
C ALA A 52 46.58 20.17 25.88
N GLU A 53 45.61 20.49 26.71
CA GLU A 53 45.55 21.72 27.51
C GLU A 53 45.29 21.35 28.98
N GLU A 54 45.86 22.11 29.91
CA GLU A 54 45.62 21.91 31.35
C GLU A 54 44.14 22.12 31.70
N PHE A 55 43.67 21.42 32.74
CA PHE A 55 42.34 21.61 33.32
C PHE A 55 42.41 22.58 34.51
N GLU A 56 41.37 23.37 34.71
CA GLU A 56 41.19 24.10 35.97
C GLU A 56 40.86 23.10 37.09
N ASN A 57 41.42 23.30 38.29
CA ASN A 57 41.33 22.39 39.45
C ASN A 57 41.89 20.98 39.18
N SER A 58 43.04 20.91 38.51
CA SER A 58 43.70 19.67 38.11
C SER A 58 44.14 18.78 39.29
N GLU A 59 44.17 19.28 40.53
CA GLU A 59 44.50 18.46 41.70
C GLU A 59 43.49 17.32 41.96
N LYS A 60 42.23 17.47 41.51
CA LYS A 60 41.18 16.45 41.58
C LYS A 60 41.07 15.61 40.30
N LEU A 61 42.01 15.76 39.35
CA LEU A 61 42.03 15.04 38.09
C LEU A 61 43.10 13.92 38.10
N LYS A 62 42.75 12.75 37.59
CA LYS A 62 43.69 11.69 37.21
C LYS A 62 43.53 11.32 35.75
N PHE A 63 44.64 11.02 35.08
CA PHE A 63 44.67 10.56 33.70
C PHE A 63 45.25 9.14 33.62
N LEU A 64 44.66 8.32 32.75
CA LEU A 64 45.16 7.01 32.37
C LEU A 64 45.11 6.85 30.86
N THR A 65 46.19 6.30 30.29
CA THR A 65 46.18 5.87 28.89
C THR A 65 45.28 4.64 28.74
N VAL A 66 44.13 4.82 28.10
CA VAL A 66 43.09 3.79 27.99
C VAL A 66 42.62 3.63 26.54
N ASN A 67 42.71 2.41 26.03
CA ASN A 67 42.05 2.03 24.79
C ASN A 67 40.67 1.42 25.10
N ALA A 68 39.61 2.22 24.91
CA ALA A 68 38.26 1.79 25.26
C ALA A 68 37.70 0.64 24.40
N SER A 69 38.34 0.25 23.30
CA SER A 69 37.94 -0.96 22.56
C SER A 69 38.52 -2.26 23.15
N GLN A 70 39.42 -2.17 24.14
CA GLN A 70 40.10 -3.31 24.75
C GLN A 70 39.62 -3.50 26.20
N TRP A 71 39.18 -4.72 26.51
CA TRP A 71 38.60 -5.06 27.80
C TRP A 71 39.56 -4.84 28.97
N GLU A 72 40.80 -5.32 28.85
CA GLU A 72 41.83 -5.26 29.89
C GLU A 72 42.21 -3.80 30.20
N SER A 73 42.23 -2.95 29.17
CA SER A 73 42.54 -1.53 29.32
C SER A 73 41.46 -0.80 30.11
N LEU A 74 40.18 -1.04 29.79
CA LEU A 74 39.06 -0.50 30.58
C LEU A 74 39.02 -1.07 31.99
N ARG A 75 39.23 -2.39 32.17
CA ARG A 75 39.24 -3.01 33.49
C ARG A 75 40.29 -2.38 34.40
N ASN A 76 41.52 -2.20 33.90
CA ASN A 76 42.61 -1.57 34.62
C ASN A 76 42.27 -0.13 35.05
N MET A 77 41.53 0.62 34.23
CA MET A 77 41.06 1.96 34.58
C MET A 77 40.15 1.94 35.82
N PHE A 78 39.20 1.00 35.88
CA PHE A 78 38.31 0.84 37.03
C PHE A 78 39.06 0.36 38.27
N GLU A 79 39.99 -0.61 38.12
CA GLU A 79 40.83 -1.12 39.20
C GLU A 79 41.65 0.00 39.86
N GLN A 80 42.36 0.80 39.06
CA GLN A 80 43.14 1.93 39.56
C GLN A 80 42.28 3.02 40.18
N THR A 81 41.10 3.31 39.60
CA THR A 81 40.17 4.29 40.20
C THR A 81 39.74 3.86 41.60
N VAL A 82 39.41 2.58 41.79
CA VAL A 82 39.06 2.02 43.09
C VAL A 82 40.26 1.96 44.02
N GLU A 83 41.47 1.67 43.53
CA GLU A 83 42.69 1.72 44.34
C GLU A 83 42.94 3.13 44.88
N TRP A 84 42.77 4.16 44.05
CA TRP A 84 43.02 5.55 44.45
C TRP A 84 41.95 6.13 45.37
N PHE A 85 40.67 5.81 45.13
CA PHE A 85 39.56 6.51 45.77
C PHE A 85 38.57 5.61 46.52
N GLY A 86 38.76 4.29 46.45
CA GLY A 86 37.92 3.28 47.11
C GLY A 86 36.54 3.08 46.49
N ARG A 87 36.13 3.89 45.50
CA ARG A 87 34.78 3.89 44.93
C ARG A 87 34.72 4.46 43.52
N VAL A 88 33.58 4.22 42.85
CA VAL A 88 33.16 4.91 41.63
C VAL A 88 31.70 5.32 41.80
N ASP A 89 31.38 6.60 41.65
CA ASP A 89 30.02 7.15 41.80
C ASP A 89 29.30 7.28 40.45
N HIS A 90 29.99 7.80 39.43
CA HIS A 90 29.42 8.02 38.10
C HIS A 90 30.37 7.61 36.97
N VAL A 91 29.82 7.16 35.85
CA VAL A 91 30.58 6.78 34.67
C VAL A 91 29.96 7.41 33.43
N PHE A 92 30.77 8.08 32.62
CA PHE A 92 30.41 8.52 31.27
C PHE A 92 31.16 7.69 30.21
N ALA A 93 30.45 6.81 29.52
CA ALA A 93 30.98 6.05 28.39
C ALA A 93 30.93 6.90 27.12
N ASN A 94 31.95 7.74 26.90
CA ASN A 94 31.98 8.75 25.85
C ASN A 94 32.92 8.42 24.68
N ALA A 95 33.93 7.56 24.88
CA ALA A 95 34.90 7.22 23.84
C ALA A 95 34.21 6.80 22.53
N GLY A 96 34.63 7.42 21.43
CA GLY A 96 34.08 7.11 20.12
C GLY A 96 34.78 7.84 18.97
N ILE A 97 34.58 7.32 17.76
CA ILE A 97 35.16 7.81 16.51
C ILE A 97 34.09 7.97 15.43
N THR A 98 34.38 8.80 14.42
CA THR A 98 33.50 9.04 13.27
C THR A 98 33.36 7.83 12.36
N ALA A 99 32.34 7.88 11.51
CA ALA A 99 32.05 6.88 10.49
C ALA A 99 33.23 6.61 9.57
N THR A 100 33.28 5.39 9.03
CA THR A 100 34.20 5.06 7.94
C THR A 100 33.70 5.65 6.63
N MET A 101 34.55 6.45 5.98
CA MET A 101 34.32 6.89 4.60
C MET A 101 34.46 5.69 3.66
N GLY A 102 33.49 5.50 2.77
CA GLY A 102 33.53 4.38 1.83
C GLY A 102 33.28 3.02 2.49
N PHE A 103 32.22 2.90 3.30
CA PHE A 103 31.90 1.66 4.03
C PHE A 103 31.71 0.43 3.12
N LEU A 104 31.27 0.64 1.87
CA LEU A 104 31.11 -0.41 0.86
C LEU A 104 32.29 -0.50 -0.12
N ASP A 105 33.37 0.26 0.11
CA ASP A 105 34.53 0.25 -0.77
C ASP A 105 35.22 -1.11 -0.70
N VAL A 106 35.44 -1.71 -1.88
CA VAL A 106 36.10 -3.00 -2.01
C VAL A 106 37.59 -2.83 -1.72
N LYS A 107 38.07 -3.42 -0.63
CA LYS A 107 39.50 -3.49 -0.28
C LYS A 107 40.00 -4.91 -0.44
N LEU A 108 41.12 -5.08 -1.12
CA LEU A 108 41.75 -6.37 -1.35
C LEU A 108 43.09 -6.43 -0.59
N ASP A 109 43.51 -7.63 -0.17
CA ASP A 109 44.86 -7.87 0.32
C ASP A 109 45.88 -7.94 -0.83
N GLU A 110 47.16 -8.14 -0.50
CA GLU A 110 48.25 -8.22 -1.48
C GLU A 110 48.07 -9.40 -2.46
N GLU A 111 47.30 -10.42 -2.06
CA GLU A 111 46.94 -11.59 -2.86
C GLU A 111 45.62 -11.43 -3.65
N GLY A 112 44.98 -10.25 -3.61
CA GLY A 112 43.76 -9.95 -4.35
C GLY A 112 42.48 -10.53 -3.75
N LYS A 113 42.48 -10.95 -2.49
CA LYS A 113 41.30 -11.43 -1.76
C LYS A 113 40.62 -10.30 -1.00
N LEU A 114 39.30 -10.38 -0.91
CA LEU A 114 38.48 -9.39 -0.22
C LEU A 114 38.85 -9.31 1.27
N LEU A 115 39.26 -8.13 1.72
CA LEU A 115 39.45 -7.82 3.13
C LEU A 115 38.08 -7.63 3.81
N PRO A 116 37.95 -8.04 5.09
CA PRO A 116 36.73 -7.78 5.85
C PRO A 116 36.49 -6.27 5.98
N PRO A 117 35.22 -5.84 6.09
CA PRO A 117 34.91 -4.44 6.34
C PRO A 117 35.52 -3.99 7.68
N PRO A 118 35.97 -2.73 7.79
CA PRO A 118 36.61 -2.24 9.01
C PRO A 118 35.63 -2.23 10.18
N SER A 119 35.98 -2.91 11.28
CA SER A 119 35.17 -3.02 12.49
C SER A 119 35.42 -1.93 13.52
N ARG A 120 36.49 -1.13 13.36
CA ARG A 120 36.99 -0.16 14.37
C ARG A 120 35.91 0.72 15.01
N VAL A 121 34.93 1.18 14.22
CA VAL A 121 33.85 2.07 14.68
C VAL A 121 32.88 1.30 15.57
N LEU A 122 32.56 0.05 15.23
CA LEU A 122 31.74 -0.83 16.07
C LEU A 122 32.50 -1.21 17.35
N ASP A 123 33.77 -1.59 17.22
CA ASP A 123 34.62 -2.03 18.33
C ASP A 123 34.77 -0.94 19.40
N LEU A 124 34.99 0.31 18.98
CA LEU A 124 35.10 1.42 19.93
C LEU A 124 33.73 1.92 20.39
N ASN A 125 32.85 2.32 19.47
CA ASN A 125 31.61 3.02 19.84
C ASN A 125 30.59 2.11 20.53
N LEU A 126 30.49 0.83 20.12
CA LEU A 126 29.51 -0.12 20.64
C LEU A 126 30.14 -1.09 21.64
N THR A 127 31.16 -1.87 21.22
CA THR A 127 31.78 -2.88 22.10
C THR A 127 32.42 -2.23 23.33
N GLY A 128 33.11 -1.10 23.16
CA GLY A 128 33.64 -0.32 24.29
C GLY A 128 32.56 0.19 25.26
N SER A 129 31.39 0.58 24.75
CA SER A 129 30.24 0.94 25.59
C SER A 129 29.70 -0.27 26.37
N ILE A 130 29.64 -1.45 25.74
CA ILE A 130 29.24 -2.71 26.39
C ILE A 130 30.18 -3.06 27.53
N TYR A 131 31.49 -3.00 27.29
CA TYR A 131 32.51 -3.24 28.30
C TYR A 131 32.40 -2.27 29.46
N THR A 132 32.27 -0.98 29.17
CA THR A 132 32.12 0.06 30.19
C THR A 132 30.87 -0.15 31.04
N ALA A 133 29.73 -0.53 30.43
CA ALA A 133 28.50 -0.81 31.17
C ALA A 133 28.64 -2.01 32.10
N HIS A 134 29.31 -3.08 31.65
CA HIS A 134 29.55 -4.26 32.47
C HIS A 134 30.47 -3.96 33.66
N LEU A 135 31.58 -3.25 33.42
CA LEU A 135 32.51 -2.84 34.47
C LEU A 135 31.84 -1.89 35.48
N THR A 136 31.03 -0.95 35.00
CA THR A 136 30.25 -0.05 35.87
C THR A 136 29.37 -0.86 36.83
N SER A 137 28.60 -1.81 36.29
CA SER A 137 27.77 -2.70 37.10
C SER A 137 28.59 -3.49 38.12
N ALA A 138 29.71 -4.09 37.71
CA ALA A 138 30.55 -4.90 38.61
C ALA A 138 31.20 -4.08 39.73
N TYR A 139 31.80 -2.94 39.40
CA TYR A 139 32.56 -2.14 40.36
C TYR A 139 31.69 -1.31 41.30
N MET A 140 30.52 -0.85 40.86
CA MET A 140 29.60 -0.11 41.73
C MET A 140 28.76 -1.02 42.64
N THR A 141 28.67 -2.34 42.37
CA THR A 141 27.77 -3.24 43.13
C THR A 141 28.48 -4.34 43.89
N LYS A 142 29.52 -4.97 43.32
CA LYS A 142 30.17 -6.15 43.91
C LYS A 142 31.60 -5.88 44.35
N LEU A 143 32.37 -5.18 43.52
CA LEU A 143 33.82 -5.07 43.72
C LEU A 143 34.23 -3.85 44.55
N ALA A 144 33.43 -2.77 44.58
CA ALA A 144 33.65 -1.60 45.44
C ALA A 144 32.32 -0.94 45.88
N PRO A 145 31.49 -1.63 46.69
CA PRO A 145 30.09 -1.27 46.95
C PRO A 145 29.87 -0.07 47.89
N GLN A 146 30.78 0.90 47.93
CA GLN A 146 30.69 2.06 48.83
C GLN A 146 29.70 3.14 48.36
N THR A 147 29.08 2.97 47.20
CA THR A 147 28.12 3.93 46.64
C THR A 147 26.68 3.43 46.83
N THR A 148 25.86 4.27 47.46
CA THR A 148 24.44 3.97 47.72
C THR A 148 23.55 4.16 46.51
N SER A 149 24.04 4.81 45.45
CA SER A 149 23.39 4.95 44.13
C SER A 149 24.45 5.39 43.12
N GLY A 150 24.58 4.67 42.00
CA GLY A 150 25.54 4.96 40.92
C GLY A 150 24.85 5.27 39.60
N SER A 151 25.49 6.03 38.71
CA SER A 151 24.92 6.37 37.40
C SER A 151 25.89 6.09 36.25
N LEU A 152 25.38 5.43 35.22
CA LEU A 152 26.01 5.27 33.91
C LEU A 152 25.31 6.19 32.89
N VAL A 153 26.09 7.04 32.23
CA VAL A 153 25.64 7.79 31.06
C VAL A 153 26.35 7.26 29.82
N LEU A 154 25.58 6.90 28.79
CA LEU A 154 26.10 6.42 27.51
C LEU A 154 26.04 7.53 26.46
N ALA A 155 27.10 7.67 25.66
CA ALA A 155 27.12 8.59 24.51
C ALA A 155 26.51 7.92 23.26
N CYS A 156 25.19 8.08 23.09
CA CYS A 156 24.53 7.82 21.81
C CYS A 156 24.89 8.92 20.79
N SER A 157 23.96 9.25 19.90
CA SER A 157 24.05 10.33 18.92
C SER A 157 22.67 10.54 18.32
N GLY A 158 22.38 11.75 17.82
CA GLY A 158 21.22 11.96 16.94
C GLY A 158 21.19 10.99 15.75
N SER A 159 22.36 10.61 15.23
CA SER A 159 22.49 9.62 14.15
C SER A 159 21.98 8.22 14.51
N GLY A 160 21.79 7.91 15.80
CA GLY A 160 21.25 6.63 16.24
C GLY A 160 19.74 6.47 15.97
N PHE A 161 19.03 7.55 15.64
CA PHE A 161 17.60 7.52 15.31
C PHE A 161 17.21 8.39 14.12
N THR A 162 18.17 9.03 13.46
CA THR A 162 17.98 9.74 12.18
C THR A 162 18.67 8.99 11.04
N ARG A 163 18.21 9.17 9.80
CA ARG A 163 18.91 8.66 8.62
C ARG A 163 20.30 9.31 8.51
N PHE A 164 21.36 8.52 8.51
CA PHE A 164 22.75 8.99 8.47
C PHE A 164 23.59 8.15 7.51
N LYS A 165 24.41 8.79 6.67
CA LYS A 165 25.20 8.10 5.61
C LYS A 165 26.39 7.29 6.16
N GLY A 166 26.88 7.60 7.36
CA GLY A 166 27.91 6.81 8.03
C GLY A 166 27.32 5.53 8.63
N VAL A 167 27.26 4.45 7.85
CA VAL A 167 26.54 3.21 8.18
C VAL A 167 27.02 2.59 9.49
N ASP A 168 28.33 2.36 9.64
CA ASP A 168 28.95 1.81 10.85
C ASP A 168 28.73 2.70 12.10
N TYR A 169 28.78 4.02 11.92
CA TYR A 169 28.49 4.97 12.99
C TYR A 169 27.02 4.97 13.39
N ALA A 170 26.10 4.98 12.43
CA ALA A 170 24.66 4.89 12.69
C ALA A 170 24.30 3.59 13.40
N VAL A 171 24.84 2.46 12.93
CA VAL A 171 24.65 1.13 13.52
C VAL A 171 25.18 1.09 14.96
N SER A 172 26.42 1.55 15.20
CA SER A 172 26.97 1.56 16.56
C SER A 172 26.15 2.42 17.51
N LYS A 173 25.74 3.64 17.11
CA LYS A 173 24.95 4.54 17.96
C LYS A 173 23.52 4.05 18.19
N HIS A 174 22.91 3.35 17.21
CA HIS A 174 21.65 2.66 17.40
C HIS A 174 21.79 1.48 18.37
N GLY A 175 22.90 0.73 18.30
CA GLY A 175 23.24 -0.33 19.24
C GLY A 175 23.35 0.17 20.68
N VAL A 176 24.04 1.30 20.91
CA VAL A 176 24.16 1.93 22.25
C VAL A 176 22.78 2.36 22.78
N LEU A 177 21.92 2.91 21.93
CA LEU A 177 20.53 3.24 22.29
C LEU A 177 19.72 1.98 22.67
N GLY A 178 19.92 0.87 21.95
CA GLY A 178 19.38 -0.44 22.30
C GLY A 178 19.86 -0.93 23.67
N MET A 179 21.14 -0.70 24.00
CA MET A 179 21.69 -1.05 25.31
C MET A 179 21.01 -0.29 26.45
N VAL A 180 20.81 1.02 26.31
CA VAL A 180 20.11 1.82 27.35
C VAL A 180 18.79 1.18 27.70
N ARG A 181 18.01 0.76 26.68
CA ARG A 181 16.70 0.13 26.86
C ARG A 181 16.76 -1.24 27.51
N GLY A 182 17.74 -2.07 27.13
CA GLY A 182 17.92 -3.40 27.71
C GLY A 182 18.52 -3.40 29.11
N LEU A 183 19.21 -2.31 29.49
CA LEU A 183 19.88 -2.18 30.79
C LEU A 183 19.01 -1.53 31.86
N VAL A 184 17.88 -0.88 31.53
CA VAL A 184 17.00 -0.21 32.50
C VAL A 184 16.66 -1.14 33.68
N GLU A 185 15.94 -2.23 33.42
CA GLU A 185 15.50 -3.17 34.46
C GLU A 185 16.68 -3.79 35.21
N GLN A 186 17.74 -4.17 34.48
CA GLN A 186 18.92 -4.79 35.07
C GLN A 186 19.69 -3.82 36.00
N PHE A 187 19.76 -2.54 35.68
CA PHE A 187 20.42 -1.55 36.52
C PHE A 187 19.54 -1.18 37.71
N GLN A 188 18.22 -1.11 37.52
CA GLN A 188 17.25 -0.87 38.59
C GLN A 188 17.36 -1.94 39.71
N ASP A 189 17.43 -3.22 39.35
CA ASP A 189 17.60 -4.34 40.31
C ASP A 189 18.89 -4.25 41.15
N ARG A 190 19.85 -3.46 40.68
CA ARG A 190 21.16 -3.27 41.30
C ARG A 190 21.31 -1.90 41.96
N ASN A 191 20.20 -1.14 42.06
CA ASN A 191 20.18 0.23 42.57
C ASN A 191 21.14 1.18 41.83
N LEU A 192 21.31 0.93 40.53
CA LEU A 192 22.06 1.77 39.60
C LEU A 192 21.12 2.45 38.61
N ARG A 193 21.56 3.57 38.05
CA ARG A 193 20.86 4.26 36.98
C ARG A 193 21.63 4.18 35.67
N VAL A 194 20.89 4.06 34.58
CA VAL A 194 21.44 4.15 33.22
C VAL A 194 20.63 5.15 32.42
N ASN A 195 21.32 6.09 31.80
CA ASN A 195 20.74 7.10 30.91
C ASN A 195 21.66 7.29 29.70
N ALA A 196 21.23 8.08 28.72
CA ALA A 196 22.10 8.46 27.62
C ALA A 196 21.87 9.88 27.13
N ILE A 197 22.88 10.41 26.47
CA ILE A 197 22.79 11.63 25.67
C ILE A 197 22.79 11.27 24.19
N ALA A 198 22.09 12.07 23.39
CA ALA A 198 22.11 12.01 21.94
C ALA A 198 22.45 13.40 21.40
N PRO A 199 23.73 13.75 21.26
CA PRO A 199 24.12 15.05 20.74
C PRO A 199 23.77 15.19 19.24
N SER A 200 23.39 16.40 18.82
CA SER A 200 23.46 16.82 17.41
C SER A 200 24.91 17.11 17.02
N TRP A 201 25.12 17.66 15.81
CA TRP A 201 26.42 18.18 15.38
C TRP A 201 27.04 19.05 16.48
N THR A 202 28.23 18.67 16.92
CA THR A 202 28.95 19.28 18.05
C THR A 202 30.40 19.48 17.62
N THR A 203 30.97 20.66 17.87
CA THR A 203 32.36 20.97 17.52
C THR A 203 33.30 20.13 18.37
N THR A 204 33.90 19.10 17.78
CA THR A 204 34.78 18.15 18.48
C THR A 204 35.94 17.78 17.57
N ALA A 205 37.04 17.26 18.11
CA ALA A 205 38.19 16.79 17.34
C ALA A 205 37.84 15.68 16.31
N ILE A 206 36.65 15.10 16.39
CA ILE A 206 36.13 14.08 15.47
C ILE A 206 35.76 14.68 14.11
N ILE A 207 35.40 15.97 14.04
CA ILE A 207 35.04 16.69 12.81
C ILE A 207 35.68 18.09 12.84
N PRO A 208 36.61 18.42 11.92
CA PRO A 208 37.26 19.72 11.86
C PRO A 208 36.28 20.90 11.72
N PRO A 209 36.54 22.06 12.34
CA PRO A 209 35.68 23.25 12.25
C PRO A 209 35.38 23.69 10.81
N GLU A 210 36.35 23.54 9.91
CA GLU A 210 36.27 23.95 8.50
C GLU A 210 35.20 23.16 7.74
N LEU A 211 34.95 21.91 8.14
CA LEU A 211 33.91 21.05 7.58
C LEU A 211 32.51 21.57 7.96
N PHE A 212 32.33 22.13 9.16
CA PHE A 212 31.06 22.72 9.56
C PHE A 212 30.77 24.03 8.83
N GLU A 213 31.79 24.85 8.59
CA GLU A 213 31.68 26.08 7.80
C GLU A 213 31.37 25.79 6.33
N MET A 214 32.09 24.84 5.72
CA MET A 214 31.90 24.43 4.33
C MET A 214 30.46 23.96 4.04
N TYR A 215 29.88 23.21 4.98
CA TYR A 215 28.53 22.68 4.86
C TYR A 215 27.45 23.54 5.53
N LYS A 216 27.81 24.73 6.06
CA LYS A 216 26.90 25.64 6.80
C LYS A 216 26.09 24.93 7.88
N ILE A 217 26.66 23.91 8.51
CA ILE A 217 26.03 23.13 9.58
C ILE A 217 26.24 23.88 10.89
N LYS A 218 25.16 24.28 11.55
CA LYS A 218 25.23 24.86 12.89
C LYS A 218 25.58 23.77 13.91
N ALA A 219 26.83 23.73 14.36
CA ALA A 219 27.27 22.86 15.45
C ALA A 219 27.10 23.55 16.80
N GLN A 220 26.70 22.78 17.82
CA GLN A 220 26.68 23.24 19.22
C GLN A 220 28.07 23.07 19.86
N SER A 221 28.30 23.77 20.97
CA SER A 221 29.55 23.61 21.71
C SER A 221 29.55 22.32 22.56
N PRO A 222 30.72 21.71 22.84
CA PRO A 222 30.84 20.59 23.78
C PRO A 222 30.26 20.87 25.17
N GLU A 223 30.36 22.11 25.65
CA GLU A 223 29.88 22.54 26.97
C GLU A 223 28.36 22.45 27.05
N ALA A 224 27.65 22.73 25.95
CA ALA A 224 26.21 22.52 25.88
C ALA A 224 25.88 21.03 26.10
N VAL A 225 26.64 20.11 25.51
CA VAL A 225 26.40 18.68 25.70
C VAL A 225 26.76 18.23 27.12
N ALA A 226 27.88 18.72 27.66
CA ALA A 226 28.36 18.41 29.01
C ALA A 226 27.30 18.68 30.09
N ARG A 227 26.56 19.79 29.99
CA ARG A 227 25.46 20.11 30.92
C ARG A 227 24.40 19.01 30.98
N SER A 228 24.08 18.38 29.85
CA SER A 228 23.12 17.27 29.83
C SER A 228 23.66 15.99 30.46
N VAL A 229 24.97 15.74 30.37
CA VAL A 229 25.61 14.60 31.04
C VAL A 229 25.60 14.80 32.55
N VAL A 230 26.01 15.98 33.01
CA VAL A 230 26.04 16.32 34.44
C VAL A 230 24.63 16.31 35.05
N LEU A 231 23.62 16.81 34.34
CA LEU A 231 22.22 16.66 34.77
C LEU A 231 21.85 15.18 35.00
N LEU A 232 22.24 14.27 34.11
CA LEU A 232 21.93 12.83 34.25
C LEU A 232 22.69 12.16 35.40
N PHE A 233 23.81 12.73 35.84
CA PHE A 233 24.47 12.33 37.07
C PHE A 233 23.71 12.83 38.31
N CYS A 234 23.36 14.11 38.35
CA CYS A 234 22.75 14.75 39.52
C CYS A 234 21.28 14.35 39.74
N ASP A 235 20.49 14.25 38.68
CA ASP A 235 19.05 13.99 38.75
C ASP A 235 18.78 12.50 39.04
N GLN A 236 18.41 12.21 40.30
CA GLN A 236 18.20 10.83 40.78
C GLN A 236 16.91 10.19 40.24
N GLU A 237 15.96 10.99 39.74
CA GLU A 237 14.70 10.48 39.18
C GLU A 237 14.88 9.95 37.74
N ARG A 238 15.99 10.29 37.09
CA ARG A 238 16.26 9.89 35.71
C ARG A 238 16.87 8.51 35.62
N HIS A 239 16.10 7.62 35.01
CA HIS A 239 16.47 6.25 34.72
C HIS A 239 15.81 5.80 33.40
N GLY A 240 16.62 5.35 32.44
CA GLY A 240 16.20 5.00 31.08
C GLY A 240 15.98 6.19 30.14
N ASP A 241 16.33 7.40 30.58
CA ASP A 241 16.14 8.62 29.80
C ASP A 241 17.19 8.75 28.69
N VAL A 242 16.76 9.29 27.55
CA VAL A 242 17.68 9.73 26.50
C VAL A 242 17.46 11.21 26.24
N LEU A 243 18.48 12.03 26.47
CA LEU A 243 18.43 13.46 26.24
C LEU A 243 19.04 13.82 24.89
N TYR A 244 18.20 14.29 23.97
CA TYR A 244 18.66 14.91 22.73
C TYR A 244 19.11 16.35 22.99
N SER A 245 20.38 16.66 22.68
CA SER A 245 20.96 18.01 22.81
C SER A 245 21.17 18.62 21.43
N TRP A 246 20.59 19.78 21.17
CA TRP A 246 20.83 20.57 19.96
C TRP A 246 20.86 22.06 20.28
N ASP A 247 21.90 22.76 19.84
CA ASP A 247 21.99 24.23 19.97
C ASP A 247 21.74 24.74 21.40
N GLY A 248 22.26 24.03 22.41
CA GLY A 248 22.06 24.35 23.83
C GLY A 248 20.66 24.06 24.37
N LYS A 249 19.82 23.36 23.61
CA LYS A 249 18.45 22.94 23.99
C LYS A 249 18.40 21.44 24.17
N TYR A 250 17.52 21.00 25.08
CA TYR A 250 17.45 19.60 25.47
C TYR A 250 16.02 19.07 25.38
N LYS A 251 15.89 17.80 25.02
CA LYS A 251 14.60 17.13 24.88
C LYS A 251 14.73 15.67 25.26
N GLU A 252 13.84 15.19 26.12
CA GLU A 252 13.76 13.77 26.44
C GLU A 252 13.00 13.05 25.31
N ILE A 253 13.61 11.99 24.77
CA ILE A 253 13.11 11.31 23.56
C ILE A 253 12.57 9.88 23.80
N ASN A 254 12.83 9.24 24.94
CA ASN A 254 12.36 7.88 25.25
C ASN A 254 10.97 7.85 25.95
N LYS A 255 10.67 8.78 26.86
CA LYS A 255 9.46 8.83 27.70
C LYS A 255 8.35 9.75 27.16
N GLY A 256 8.45 10.18 25.88
CA GLY A 256 7.36 10.89 25.20
C GLY A 256 6.14 10.00 24.90
N PRO A 257 4.92 10.55 24.72
CA PRO A 257 3.67 9.80 24.44
C PRO A 257 3.67 8.89 23.20
N ALA A 258 4.77 8.85 22.44
CA ALA A 258 4.90 8.11 21.20
C ALA A 258 6.18 7.22 21.15
N GLY A 259 7.01 7.21 22.21
CA GLY A 259 8.30 6.53 22.21
C GLY A 259 9.24 6.99 21.08
N LEU A 260 10.46 6.45 21.04
CA LEU A 260 11.48 6.89 20.07
C LEU A 260 11.21 6.47 18.62
N LEU A 261 10.16 5.68 18.35
CA LEU A 261 9.71 5.35 17.00
C LEU A 261 8.45 6.14 16.59
N GLY A 262 7.96 7.03 17.45
CA GLY A 262 6.90 7.99 17.16
C GLY A 262 7.46 9.34 16.75
N ARG A 263 7.62 9.54 15.44
CA ARG A 263 7.97 10.81 14.75
C ARG A 263 9.40 11.30 14.95
N ALA A 264 10.32 10.76 14.16
CA ALA A 264 11.58 11.43 13.80
C ALA A 264 11.50 12.20 12.45
N THR A 265 10.29 12.58 12.01
CA THR A 265 10.08 13.34 10.76
C THR A 265 9.38 14.70 10.93
N ASP A 266 8.98 15.08 12.15
CA ASP A 266 8.09 16.23 12.35
C ASP A 266 8.75 17.37 13.15
N ASP A 267 10.09 17.41 13.27
CA ASP A 267 10.79 18.55 13.88
C ASP A 267 11.27 19.54 12.80
N PRO A 268 10.65 20.74 12.68
CA PRO A 268 10.99 21.71 11.65
C PRO A 268 12.43 22.25 11.73
N LEU A 269 13.10 22.10 12.88
CA LEU A 269 14.48 22.53 13.08
C LEU A 269 15.50 21.51 12.55
N LEU A 270 15.19 20.21 12.59
CA LEU A 270 16.04 19.18 12.01
C LEU A 270 15.92 19.11 10.48
N LEU A 271 14.73 19.38 9.93
CA LEU A 271 14.52 19.51 8.48
C LEU A 271 15.32 20.67 7.87
N ARG A 272 15.57 21.74 8.63
CA ARG A 272 16.36 22.89 8.16
C ARG A 272 17.86 22.59 8.03
N ILE A 273 18.39 21.61 8.76
CA ILE A 273 19.80 21.19 8.64
C ILE A 273 19.99 20.21 7.47
N PHE A 274 18.95 19.45 7.10
CA PHE A 274 18.99 18.58 5.93
C PHE A 274 18.83 19.30 4.58
N ILE A 275 18.42 20.58 4.59
CA ILE A 275 18.15 21.37 3.37
C ILE A 275 19.33 22.30 2.99
N ILE A 276 20.36 22.45 3.84
CA ILE A 276 21.48 23.38 3.59
C ILE A 276 22.52 22.85 2.58
N LEU A 277 22.25 21.71 1.93
CA LEU A 277 23.20 21.06 1.01
C LEU A 277 22.75 20.85 -0.43
N ASP A 278 21.67 21.48 -0.89
CA ASP A 278 21.43 21.59 -2.33
C ASP A 278 20.98 23.00 -2.73
N LEU A 279 21.66 23.53 -3.73
CA LEU A 279 21.58 24.91 -4.19
C LEU A 279 20.35 25.12 -5.10
N ASN A 280 19.70 26.27 -4.87
CA ASN A 280 18.95 27.12 -5.80
C ASN A 280 17.44 26.93 -6.05
N VAL A 281 16.79 28.11 -5.96
CA VAL A 281 15.48 28.59 -6.46
C VAL A 281 14.25 28.47 -5.53
N GLN A 282 13.66 29.64 -5.22
CA GLN A 282 12.47 29.83 -4.39
C GLN A 282 11.15 29.75 -5.19
N PRO A 283 10.03 29.36 -4.55
CA PRO A 283 8.69 29.76 -4.97
C PRO A 283 7.94 30.63 -3.92
N PRO A 284 6.94 31.43 -4.35
CA PRO A 284 6.33 32.53 -3.59
C PRO A 284 5.34 32.05 -2.50
N PRO A 285 4.86 32.94 -1.58
CA PRO A 285 4.12 32.54 -0.40
C PRO A 285 2.69 32.10 -0.73
N LEU A 286 2.23 31.01 -0.10
CA LEU A 286 0.83 30.59 -0.10
C LEU A 286 0.23 30.91 1.27
N ASP A 287 -0.79 31.78 1.25
CA ASP A 287 -1.65 32.10 2.40
C ASP A 287 -2.28 30.83 3.00
N ARG A 288 -2.22 30.70 4.32
CA ARG A 288 -2.89 29.61 5.06
C ARG A 288 -4.34 30.01 5.35
N PRO A 289 -5.34 29.17 5.05
CA PRO A 289 -6.69 29.36 5.58
C PRO A 289 -6.75 28.98 7.08
N PRO A 290 -7.74 29.49 7.82
CA PRO A 290 -7.79 29.39 9.28
C PRO A 290 -8.43 28.08 9.76
N GLY A 291 -7.92 27.57 10.89
CA GLY A 291 -8.67 26.67 11.78
C GLY A 291 -8.24 25.21 11.77
N ILE A 292 -7.23 24.84 12.56
CA ILE A 292 -7.10 23.46 13.07
C ILE A 292 -7.50 23.50 14.54
N HIS A 293 -8.71 23.00 14.80
CA HIS A 293 -9.12 22.63 16.15
C HIS A 293 -8.21 21.50 16.65
N VAL A 294 -7.49 21.76 17.73
CA VAL A 294 -6.76 20.73 18.49
C VAL A 294 -7.80 19.87 19.19
N LEU A 295 -8.18 18.73 18.61
CA LEU A 295 -8.97 17.72 19.30
C LEU A 295 -8.07 16.99 20.30
N ALA A 296 -8.38 17.21 21.58
CA ALA A 296 -7.85 16.46 22.70
C ALA A 296 -8.61 15.12 22.85
N SER A 297 -7.93 13.98 22.66
CA SER A 297 -8.01 12.81 23.55
C SER A 297 -7.05 11.72 23.07
N LYS A 298 -6.20 11.24 23.98
CA LYS A 298 -5.27 10.13 23.80
C LYS A 298 -6.03 8.81 23.60
N MET A 299 -5.58 7.98 22.64
CA MET A 299 -5.78 6.52 22.53
C MET A 299 -7.11 5.97 23.08
N ALA A 300 -8.23 6.36 22.48
CA ALA A 300 -9.50 5.70 22.78
C ALA A 300 -9.64 4.46 21.89
N GLY A 301 -9.82 3.28 22.50
CA GLY A 301 -10.54 2.19 21.84
C GLY A 301 -12.00 2.60 21.59
N PHE A 302 -12.86 1.64 21.26
CA PHE A 302 -14.30 1.88 21.18
C PHE A 302 -15.03 1.16 22.32
N PRO A 303 -16.22 1.63 22.74
CA PRO A 303 -17.01 0.93 23.76
C PRO A 303 -17.38 -0.48 23.28
N LEU A 304 -17.08 -1.49 24.10
CA LEU A 304 -17.41 -2.88 23.79
C LEU A 304 -18.90 -3.16 24.01
N HIS A 305 -19.51 -3.85 23.05
CA HIS A 305 -20.83 -4.45 23.20
C HIS A 305 -20.69 -5.86 23.78
N TYR A 306 -21.32 -6.12 24.93
CA TYR A 306 -21.30 -7.44 25.57
C TYR A 306 -22.60 -8.19 25.23
N PRO A 307 -22.51 -9.42 24.66
CA PRO A 307 -23.69 -10.23 24.44
C PRO A 307 -24.46 -10.48 25.75
N SER A 308 -25.80 -10.48 25.67
CA SER A 308 -26.64 -10.59 26.87
C SER A 308 -26.70 -12.00 27.47
N SER A 309 -26.42 -13.04 26.66
CA SER A 309 -26.62 -14.45 27.01
C SER A 309 -25.34 -15.28 27.08
N ARG A 310 -24.17 -14.69 26.80
CA ARG A 310 -22.86 -15.36 26.75
C ARG A 310 -21.71 -14.37 26.93
N GLU A 311 -20.51 -14.90 27.12
CA GLU A 311 -19.28 -14.08 27.19
C GLU A 311 -18.95 -13.43 25.84
N LEU A 312 -18.22 -12.30 25.91
CA LEU A 312 -17.62 -11.65 24.74
C LEU A 312 -16.47 -12.52 24.22
N THR A 313 -16.60 -13.03 23.00
CA THR A 313 -15.60 -13.91 22.36
C THR A 313 -14.73 -13.17 21.35
N GLY A 314 -13.66 -13.81 20.86
CA GLY A 314 -12.83 -13.30 19.78
C GLY A 314 -13.62 -12.99 18.50
N GLY A 315 -14.64 -13.79 18.19
CA GLY A 315 -15.56 -13.56 17.06
C GLY A 315 -16.38 -12.29 17.21
N ASP A 316 -16.86 -11.99 18.42
CA ASP A 316 -17.56 -10.73 18.70
C ASP A 316 -16.64 -9.53 18.57
N LEU A 317 -15.42 -9.63 19.11
CA LEU A 317 -14.45 -8.55 19.06
C LEU A 317 -13.99 -8.27 17.62
N LEU A 318 -13.86 -9.31 16.79
CA LEU A 318 -13.63 -9.18 15.35
C LEU A 318 -14.79 -8.43 14.67
N ALA A 319 -16.03 -8.87 14.87
CA ALA A 319 -17.21 -8.21 14.29
C ALA A 319 -17.33 -6.75 14.71
N GLN A 320 -17.14 -6.46 16.00
CA GLN A 320 -17.12 -5.10 16.54
C GLN A 320 -15.99 -4.25 15.95
N SER A 321 -14.80 -4.83 15.74
CA SER A 321 -13.68 -4.12 15.12
C SER A 321 -13.99 -3.74 13.67
N LEU A 322 -14.64 -4.63 12.91
CA LEU A 322 -15.11 -4.32 11.55
C LEU A 322 -16.19 -3.24 11.57
N LYS A 323 -17.15 -3.33 12.49
CA LYS A 323 -18.21 -2.32 12.66
C LYS A 323 -17.63 -0.94 12.95
N GLN A 324 -16.63 -0.86 13.83
CA GLN A 324 -15.92 0.37 14.12
C GLN A 324 -15.22 0.97 12.89
N LEU A 325 -14.74 0.12 11.97
CA LEU A 325 -14.11 0.54 10.71
C LEU A 325 -15.14 0.90 9.63
N GLY A 326 -16.43 0.90 9.96
CA GLY A 326 -17.52 1.28 9.04
C GLY A 326 -18.00 0.15 8.14
N VAL A 327 -17.70 -1.11 8.47
CA VAL A 327 -18.23 -2.27 7.74
C VAL A 327 -19.72 -2.43 8.06
N GLU A 328 -20.52 -2.51 7.02
CA GLU A 328 -21.98 -2.65 7.09
C GLU A 328 -22.47 -4.01 6.56
N VAL A 329 -21.69 -4.61 5.66
CA VAL A 329 -22.04 -5.84 4.94
C VAL A 329 -20.79 -6.72 4.83
N ALA A 330 -20.97 -8.04 5.00
CA ALA A 330 -19.96 -9.03 4.68
C ALA A 330 -20.55 -10.16 3.83
N PHE A 331 -19.79 -10.62 2.83
CA PHE A 331 -20.20 -11.66 1.88
C PHE A 331 -19.49 -12.98 2.17
N GLY A 332 -20.16 -14.12 2.15
CA GLY A 332 -19.44 -15.36 2.47
C GLY A 332 -20.21 -16.64 2.27
N LEU A 333 -19.56 -17.76 2.56
CA LEU A 333 -20.22 -19.05 2.73
C LEU A 333 -20.00 -19.50 4.17
N HIS A 334 -21.06 -20.01 4.80
CA HIS A 334 -20.99 -20.50 6.17
C HIS A 334 -20.06 -21.72 6.27
N GLY A 335 -19.34 -21.79 7.40
CA GLY A 335 -18.73 -23.01 7.91
C GLY A 335 -18.48 -22.85 9.41
N GLY A 336 -18.66 -23.92 10.18
CA GLY A 336 -18.72 -23.85 11.65
C GLY A 336 -17.48 -23.26 12.35
N HIS A 337 -16.33 -23.22 11.66
CA HIS A 337 -15.13 -22.56 12.17
C HIS A 337 -15.30 -21.04 12.35
N LEU A 338 -16.28 -20.42 11.69
CA LEU A 338 -16.55 -18.98 11.74
C LEU A 338 -17.76 -18.59 12.62
N ASP A 339 -18.44 -19.52 13.28
CA ASP A 339 -19.76 -19.24 13.89
C ASP A 339 -19.72 -18.13 14.94
N ALA A 340 -18.67 -18.07 15.78
CA ALA A 340 -18.52 -16.99 16.75
C ALA A 340 -18.44 -15.61 16.06
N PHE A 341 -17.80 -15.52 14.88
CA PHE A 341 -17.74 -14.28 14.10
C PHE A 341 -19.08 -13.95 13.45
N LEU A 342 -19.79 -14.95 12.91
CA LEU A 342 -21.10 -14.74 12.28
C LEU A 342 -22.15 -14.28 13.30
N MET A 343 -22.18 -14.91 14.48
CA MET A 343 -23.03 -14.47 15.59
C MET A 343 -22.68 -13.04 16.05
N GLY A 344 -21.38 -12.73 16.15
CA GLY A 344 -20.92 -11.38 16.44
C GLY A 344 -21.42 -10.36 15.42
N CYS A 345 -21.34 -10.66 14.12
CA CYS A 345 -21.84 -9.81 13.04
C CYS A 345 -23.34 -9.52 13.17
N GLU A 346 -24.16 -10.54 13.41
CA GLU A 346 -25.61 -10.37 13.61
C GLU A 346 -25.89 -9.48 14.84
N GLU A 347 -25.17 -9.71 15.95
CA GLU A 347 -25.39 -8.99 17.20
C GLU A 347 -25.04 -7.49 17.12
N ILE A 348 -24.08 -7.09 16.29
CA ILE A 348 -23.72 -5.68 16.08
C ILE A 348 -24.24 -5.07 14.77
N GLY A 349 -25.08 -5.81 14.04
CA GLY A 349 -25.73 -5.35 12.82
C GLY A 349 -24.78 -5.13 11.65
N ILE A 350 -23.89 -6.08 11.38
CA ILE A 350 -23.26 -6.28 10.05
C ILE A 350 -24.13 -7.27 9.30
N ARG A 351 -24.67 -6.86 8.15
CA ARG A 351 -25.52 -7.72 7.32
C ARG A 351 -24.68 -8.81 6.65
N LEU A 352 -25.01 -10.07 6.90
CA LEU A 352 -24.38 -11.21 6.24
C LEU A 352 -25.12 -11.54 4.93
N ILE A 353 -24.36 -11.67 3.84
CA ILE A 353 -24.87 -12.09 2.53
C ILE A 353 -24.21 -13.42 2.17
N ASP A 354 -24.93 -14.52 2.33
CA ASP A 354 -24.42 -15.85 2.02
C ASP A 354 -24.53 -16.20 0.53
N THR A 355 -23.51 -16.82 -0.05
CA THR A 355 -23.47 -17.22 -1.48
C THR A 355 -23.70 -18.72 -1.66
N ARG A 356 -23.61 -19.23 -2.90
CA ARG A 356 -23.55 -20.67 -3.18
C ARG A 356 -22.13 -21.17 -3.40
N HIS A 357 -21.17 -20.27 -3.58
CA HIS A 357 -19.75 -20.59 -3.71
C HIS A 357 -18.84 -19.48 -3.13
N GLU A 358 -17.71 -19.85 -2.52
CA GLU A 358 -16.79 -18.90 -1.87
C GLU A 358 -16.12 -17.94 -2.84
N ALA A 359 -15.81 -18.39 -4.07
CA ALA A 359 -15.28 -17.49 -5.10
C ALA A 359 -16.21 -16.30 -5.35
N VAL A 360 -17.52 -16.55 -5.38
CA VAL A 360 -18.55 -15.51 -5.58
C VAL A 360 -18.58 -14.55 -4.40
N ALA A 361 -18.40 -15.02 -3.17
CA ALA A 361 -18.34 -14.14 -1.99
C ALA A 361 -17.17 -13.15 -2.07
N VAL A 362 -15.98 -13.62 -2.48
CA VAL A 362 -14.81 -12.77 -2.67
C VAL A 362 -15.03 -11.78 -3.82
N GLN A 363 -15.59 -12.24 -4.94
CA GLN A 363 -15.96 -11.39 -6.08
C GLN A 363 -17.06 -10.37 -5.72
N ALA A 364 -17.96 -10.71 -4.80
CA ALA A 364 -19.02 -9.82 -4.33
C ALA A 364 -18.48 -8.71 -3.43
N ALA A 365 -17.53 -9.00 -2.56
CA ALA A 365 -16.79 -7.96 -1.85
C ALA A 365 -16.10 -6.99 -2.83
N GLU A 366 -15.53 -7.51 -3.93
CA GLU A 366 -14.93 -6.68 -4.97
C GLU A 366 -15.96 -5.85 -5.76
N GLY A 367 -17.11 -6.42 -6.13
CA GLY A 367 -18.21 -5.67 -6.75
C GLY A 367 -18.72 -4.55 -5.84
N TYR A 368 -18.91 -4.86 -4.56
CA TYR A 368 -19.40 -3.92 -3.55
C TYR A 368 -18.45 -2.73 -3.40
N CYS A 369 -17.13 -2.93 -3.36
CA CYS A 369 -16.19 -1.83 -3.17
C CYS A 369 -16.13 -0.87 -4.38
N ARG A 370 -16.45 -1.36 -5.58
CA ARG A 370 -16.48 -0.56 -6.82
C ARG A 370 -17.67 0.40 -6.86
N ILE A 371 -18.77 0.05 -6.20
CA ILE A 371 -19.99 0.86 -6.15
C ILE A 371 -20.03 1.74 -4.89
N SER A 372 -19.78 1.15 -3.72
CA SER A 372 -19.89 1.86 -2.44
C SER A 372 -18.71 2.79 -2.14
N THR A 373 -17.58 2.64 -2.85
CA THR A 373 -16.27 3.24 -2.56
C THR A 373 -15.66 2.87 -1.20
N LYS A 374 -16.35 2.03 -0.40
CA LYS A 374 -15.86 1.45 0.85
C LYS A 374 -15.13 0.13 0.56
N PRO A 375 -14.17 -0.32 1.40
CA PRO A 375 -13.58 -1.64 1.27
C PRO A 375 -14.62 -2.75 1.34
N GLY A 376 -14.45 -3.78 0.51
CA GLY A 376 -15.29 -4.97 0.55
C GLY A 376 -14.83 -5.92 1.65
N VAL A 377 -15.75 -6.57 2.35
CA VAL A 377 -15.42 -7.62 3.32
C VAL A 377 -16.06 -8.92 2.89
N CYS A 378 -15.26 -9.98 2.83
CA CYS A 378 -15.76 -11.33 2.63
C CYS A 378 -15.26 -12.28 3.71
N PHE A 379 -15.97 -13.40 3.88
CA PHE A 379 -15.58 -14.47 4.79
C PHE A 379 -15.73 -15.85 4.13
N VAL A 380 -14.78 -16.74 4.43
CA VAL A 380 -14.75 -18.12 3.91
C VAL A 380 -14.25 -19.06 5.01
N THR A 381 -14.81 -20.27 5.11
CA THR A 381 -14.33 -21.24 6.12
C THR A 381 -12.93 -21.75 5.79
N ALA A 382 -12.32 -22.42 6.78
CA ALA A 382 -11.00 -23.03 6.68
C ALA A 382 -10.80 -23.95 5.46
N ASN A 383 -9.55 -24.00 4.99
CA ASN A 383 -9.01 -24.87 3.93
C ASN A 383 -9.85 -24.93 2.66
N SER A 384 -10.89 -25.77 2.59
CA SER A 384 -11.70 -25.92 1.38
C SER A 384 -12.40 -24.62 1.00
N GLY A 385 -12.94 -23.89 1.97
CA GLY A 385 -13.59 -22.59 1.71
C GLY A 385 -12.60 -21.56 1.20
N PHE A 386 -11.46 -21.43 1.88
CA PHE A 386 -10.33 -20.62 1.41
C PHE A 386 -9.84 -21.01 0.01
N SER A 387 -9.69 -22.31 -0.27
CA SER A 387 -9.19 -22.81 -1.56
C SER A 387 -10.15 -22.44 -2.70
N ASN A 388 -11.45 -22.54 -2.47
CA ASN A 388 -12.47 -22.05 -3.40
C ASN A 388 -12.43 -20.52 -3.57
N GLY A 389 -12.13 -19.78 -2.50
CA GLY A 389 -11.99 -18.31 -2.53
C GLY A 389 -10.69 -17.79 -3.18
N LEU A 390 -9.67 -18.64 -3.34
CA LEU A 390 -8.34 -18.24 -3.78
C LEU A 390 -8.33 -17.55 -5.15
N ALA A 391 -9.14 -18.05 -6.09
CA ALA A 391 -9.29 -17.44 -7.41
C ALA A 391 -9.86 -16.02 -7.35
N GLY A 392 -10.81 -15.78 -6.44
CA GLY A 392 -11.34 -14.44 -6.17
C GLY A 392 -10.28 -13.49 -5.62
N LEU A 393 -9.44 -13.96 -4.69
CA LEU A 393 -8.32 -13.17 -4.15
C LEU A 393 -7.31 -12.80 -5.24
N ALA A 394 -6.96 -13.76 -6.11
CA ALA A 394 -6.05 -13.53 -7.23
C ALA A 394 -6.61 -12.48 -8.21
N THR A 395 -7.92 -12.50 -8.46
CA THR A 395 -8.59 -11.49 -9.29
C THR A 395 -8.50 -10.12 -8.63
N ALA A 396 -8.89 -10.00 -7.36
CA ALA A 396 -8.85 -8.75 -6.62
C ALA A 396 -7.44 -8.16 -6.55
N TYR A 397 -6.41 -9.01 -6.43
CA TYR A 397 -5.01 -8.59 -6.48
C TYR A 397 -4.62 -8.05 -7.86
N GLY A 398 -4.93 -8.81 -8.91
CA GLY A 398 -4.70 -8.41 -10.29
C GLY A 398 -5.39 -7.09 -10.63
N ASP A 399 -6.55 -6.82 -10.04
CA ASP A 399 -7.38 -5.65 -10.31
C ASP A 399 -7.21 -4.49 -9.32
N ARG A 400 -6.33 -4.65 -8.30
CA ARG A 400 -6.07 -3.66 -7.24
C ARG A 400 -7.32 -3.29 -6.42
N SER A 401 -8.11 -4.28 -6.04
CA SER A 401 -9.38 -4.08 -5.32
C SER A 401 -9.20 -4.14 -3.81
N PRO A 402 -9.66 -3.13 -3.05
CA PRO A 402 -9.48 -3.04 -1.59
C PRO A 402 -10.48 -3.95 -0.88
N ILE A 403 -10.18 -5.24 -0.79
CA ILE A 403 -11.02 -6.20 -0.06
C ILE A 403 -10.29 -6.81 1.13
N MET A 404 -11.04 -7.19 2.15
CA MET A 404 -10.57 -7.97 3.29
C MET A 404 -11.28 -9.32 3.29
N CYS A 405 -10.49 -10.39 3.20
CA CYS A 405 -10.97 -11.75 3.33
C CYS A 405 -10.67 -12.29 4.73
N ILE A 406 -11.73 -12.64 5.45
CA ILE A 406 -11.66 -13.28 6.76
C ILE A 406 -11.78 -14.78 6.51
N THR A 407 -10.75 -15.53 6.89
CA THR A 407 -10.81 -16.99 6.90
C THR A 407 -10.62 -17.51 8.31
N SER A 408 -10.94 -18.79 8.51
CA SER A 408 -10.67 -19.50 9.76
C SER A 408 -9.68 -20.64 9.54
N SER A 409 -9.17 -21.20 10.64
CA SER A 409 -8.37 -22.43 10.62
C SER A 409 -8.75 -23.34 11.79
N PRO A 410 -8.36 -24.62 11.78
CA PRO A 410 -8.56 -25.53 12.92
C PRO A 410 -7.88 -25.00 14.19
N PRO A 411 -8.19 -25.59 15.36
CA PRO A 411 -7.60 -25.17 16.62
C PRO A 411 -6.07 -25.17 16.55
N ILE A 412 -5.42 -24.18 17.18
CA ILE A 412 -3.95 -24.08 17.19
C ILE A 412 -3.33 -25.37 17.75
N ARG A 413 -3.96 -25.95 18.79
CA ARG A 413 -3.53 -27.22 19.40
C ARG A 413 -3.52 -28.42 18.45
N ASP A 414 -4.27 -28.36 17.35
CA ASP A 414 -4.43 -29.43 16.36
C ASP A 414 -3.57 -29.18 15.10
N THR A 415 -2.64 -28.22 15.16
CA THR A 415 -1.63 -28.01 14.10
C THR A 415 -0.83 -29.29 13.86
N GLU A 416 -0.61 -29.66 12.59
CA GLU A 416 0.05 -30.92 12.18
C GLU A 416 -0.65 -32.22 12.67
N ASN A 417 -1.97 -32.16 12.94
CA ASN A 417 -2.73 -33.30 13.47
C ASN A 417 -3.75 -33.91 12.48
N ASN A 418 -3.58 -33.69 11.17
CA ASN A 418 -4.56 -34.11 10.13
C ASN A 418 -6.01 -33.73 10.47
N SER A 419 -6.21 -32.57 11.10
CA SER A 419 -7.53 -32.09 11.47
C SER A 419 -8.39 -31.84 10.24
N LEU A 420 -9.71 -31.99 10.39
CA LEU A 420 -10.68 -31.55 9.38
C LEU A 420 -10.36 -30.10 8.97
N GLN A 421 -10.25 -29.84 7.67
CA GLN A 421 -9.93 -28.51 7.12
C GLN A 421 -8.58 -27.92 7.61
N GLY A 422 -7.56 -28.75 7.88
CA GLY A 422 -6.24 -28.30 8.36
C GLY A 422 -5.02 -28.56 7.47
N SER A 423 -5.20 -29.06 6.25
CA SER A 423 -4.09 -29.58 5.43
C SER A 423 -3.22 -28.52 4.75
N ILE A 424 -3.75 -27.32 4.50
CA ILE A 424 -3.07 -26.23 3.78
C ILE A 424 -2.76 -25.09 4.75
N ASP A 425 -1.53 -24.57 4.70
CA ASP A 425 -1.20 -23.27 5.28
C ASP A 425 -1.75 -22.15 4.39
N GLN A 426 -2.93 -21.65 4.78
CA GLN A 426 -3.68 -20.63 4.04
C GLN A 426 -2.96 -19.29 4.00
N VAL A 427 -2.19 -18.94 5.04
CA VAL A 427 -1.46 -17.66 5.10
C VAL A 427 -0.29 -17.70 4.11
N VAL A 428 0.42 -18.81 4.03
CA VAL A 428 1.49 -19.00 3.05
C VAL A 428 0.93 -19.01 1.63
N ALA A 429 -0.15 -19.74 1.39
CA ALA A 429 -0.79 -19.81 0.07
C ALA A 429 -1.35 -18.46 -0.42
N ALA A 430 -1.85 -17.61 0.50
CA ALA A 430 -2.41 -16.31 0.16
C ALA A 430 -1.38 -15.19 -0.05
N ARG A 431 -0.18 -15.33 0.54
CA ARG A 431 0.86 -14.28 0.51
C ARG A 431 1.21 -13.73 -0.88
N PRO A 432 1.37 -14.53 -1.96
CA PRO A 432 1.72 -13.98 -3.28
C PRO A 432 0.58 -13.21 -3.97
N ILE A 433 -0.66 -13.33 -3.48
CA ILE A 433 -1.86 -12.74 -4.09
C ILE A 433 -2.59 -11.81 -3.11
N THR A 434 -1.93 -11.35 -2.07
CA THR A 434 -2.48 -10.38 -1.10
C THR A 434 -1.42 -9.37 -0.70
N LYS A 435 -1.84 -8.15 -0.32
CA LYS A 435 -0.94 -7.14 0.25
C LYS A 435 -0.51 -7.49 1.67
N PHE A 436 -1.33 -8.27 2.37
CA PHE A 436 -1.11 -8.70 3.73
C PHE A 436 -1.88 -10.00 3.97
N ALA A 437 -1.19 -11.01 4.51
CA ALA A 437 -1.78 -12.26 4.96
C ALA A 437 -1.25 -12.56 6.37
N HIS A 438 -2.14 -12.81 7.33
CA HIS A 438 -1.74 -13.02 8.72
C HIS A 438 -2.69 -13.93 9.48
N ARG A 439 -2.15 -14.78 10.37
CA ARG A 439 -2.92 -15.59 11.32
C ARG A 439 -2.97 -14.89 12.67
N VAL A 440 -4.17 -14.59 13.15
CA VAL A 440 -4.40 -13.98 14.47
C VAL A 440 -4.46 -15.09 15.52
N VAL A 441 -3.51 -15.10 16.45
CA VAL A 441 -3.35 -16.20 17.43
C VAL A 441 -3.88 -15.88 18.84
N ALA A 442 -4.39 -14.66 19.05
CA ALA A 442 -4.99 -14.24 20.31
C ALA A 442 -6.16 -13.27 20.03
N PRO A 443 -7.31 -13.43 20.71
CA PRO A 443 -8.49 -12.62 20.42
C PRO A 443 -8.28 -11.13 20.73
N GLU A 444 -7.46 -10.79 21.73
CA GLU A 444 -7.18 -9.41 22.13
C GLU A 444 -6.41 -8.59 21.10
N GLU A 445 -5.77 -9.24 20.12
CA GLU A 445 -5.04 -8.60 19.02
C GLU A 445 -5.95 -8.22 17.84
N CYS A 446 -7.21 -8.69 17.83
CA CYS A 446 -8.17 -8.44 16.76
C CYS A 446 -8.26 -6.96 16.37
N PRO A 447 -8.50 -6.00 17.28
CA PRO A 447 -8.70 -4.60 16.87
C PRO A 447 -7.47 -4.01 16.16
N ARG A 448 -6.26 -4.23 16.70
CA ARG A 448 -5.02 -3.73 16.09
C ARG A 448 -4.76 -4.35 14.73
N ILE A 449 -4.86 -5.68 14.59
CA ILE A 449 -4.51 -6.40 13.36
C ILE A 449 -5.56 -6.14 12.27
N VAL A 450 -6.85 -6.22 12.61
CA VAL A 450 -7.95 -5.93 11.68
C VAL A 450 -7.82 -4.50 11.17
N SER A 451 -7.60 -3.53 12.05
CA SER A 451 -7.41 -2.14 11.65
C SER A 451 -6.17 -1.93 10.77
N HIS A 452 -5.07 -2.63 11.04
CA HIS A 452 -3.87 -2.59 10.21
C HIS A 452 -4.12 -3.16 8.81
N ALA A 453 -4.71 -4.35 8.72
CA ALA A 453 -5.06 -5.00 7.46
C ALA A 453 -6.06 -4.15 6.65
N PHE A 454 -7.06 -3.55 7.29
CA PHE A 454 -8.05 -2.69 6.65
C PHE A 454 -7.41 -1.43 6.04
N ARG A 455 -6.41 -0.84 6.71
CA ARG A 455 -5.61 0.25 6.16
C ARG A 455 -4.73 -0.20 4.99
N LEU A 456 -4.12 -1.38 5.08
CA LEU A 456 -3.29 -1.92 3.99
C LEU A 456 -4.11 -2.26 2.74
N ALA A 457 -5.35 -2.74 2.91
CA ALA A 457 -6.23 -3.00 1.77
C ALA A 457 -6.52 -1.72 0.96
N GLN A 458 -6.65 -0.58 1.67
CA GLN A 458 -6.96 0.72 1.09
C GLN A 458 -5.75 1.51 0.61
N SER A 459 -4.60 1.37 1.27
CA SER A 459 -3.40 2.14 0.95
C SER A 459 -2.99 1.93 -0.50
N SER A 460 -2.49 2.96 -1.15
CA SER A 460 -2.20 2.91 -2.58
C SER A 460 -0.89 2.15 -2.88
N PRO A 461 -0.84 1.27 -3.91
CA PRO A 461 -1.98 0.80 -4.69
C PRO A 461 -2.89 -0.12 -3.84
N PRO A 462 -4.23 0.03 -3.92
CA PRO A 462 -5.17 -0.80 -3.17
C PRO A 462 -5.07 -2.28 -3.57
N GLY A 463 -5.52 -3.18 -2.70
CA GLY A 463 -5.48 -4.61 -2.98
C GLY A 463 -6.04 -5.47 -1.85
N PRO A 464 -6.17 -6.79 -2.07
CA PRO A 464 -6.76 -7.70 -1.11
C PRO A 464 -5.83 -7.96 0.08
N VAL A 465 -6.43 -8.17 1.25
CA VAL A 465 -5.75 -8.68 2.46
C VAL A 465 -6.49 -9.90 2.99
N LEU A 466 -5.77 -10.79 3.67
CA LEU A 466 -6.32 -11.99 4.29
C LEU A 466 -5.97 -12.06 5.78
N LEU A 467 -6.98 -12.34 6.61
CA LEU A 467 -6.82 -12.62 8.03
C LEU A 467 -7.36 -14.01 8.33
N ASP A 468 -6.50 -14.89 8.83
CA ASP A 468 -6.81 -16.25 9.27
C ASP A 468 -7.01 -16.25 10.79
N PHE A 469 -8.17 -16.74 11.24
CA PHE A 469 -8.50 -16.86 12.66
C PHE A 469 -8.74 -18.32 13.03
N PRO A 470 -7.85 -18.95 13.82
CA PRO A 470 -8.11 -20.27 14.37
C PRO A 470 -9.44 -20.30 15.14
N ILE A 471 -10.20 -21.38 15.01
CA ILE A 471 -11.52 -21.51 15.63
C ILE A 471 -11.44 -21.34 17.15
N ASP A 472 -10.41 -21.87 17.80
CA ASP A 472 -10.21 -21.70 19.24
C ASP A 472 -9.96 -20.23 19.62
N VAL A 473 -9.35 -19.42 18.76
CA VAL A 473 -9.21 -17.96 18.95
C VAL A 473 -10.56 -17.25 18.82
N LEU A 474 -11.37 -17.61 17.82
CA LEU A 474 -12.69 -16.98 17.63
C LEU A 474 -13.65 -17.28 18.77
N PHE A 475 -13.60 -18.49 19.34
CA PHE A 475 -14.49 -18.91 20.42
C PHE A 475 -13.96 -18.58 21.83
N SER A 476 -12.69 -18.19 21.95
CA SER A 476 -12.11 -17.85 23.25
C SER A 476 -12.71 -16.56 23.83
N PRO A 477 -12.99 -16.52 25.14
CA PRO A 477 -13.38 -15.29 25.84
C PRO A 477 -12.29 -14.22 25.74
N VAL A 478 -12.70 -12.96 25.62
CA VAL A 478 -11.80 -11.80 25.55
C VAL A 478 -11.52 -11.27 26.95
N HIS A 479 -10.25 -11.00 27.26
CA HIS A 479 -9.86 -10.24 28.44
C HIS A 479 -9.75 -8.74 28.14
N PRO A 480 -10.71 -7.88 28.56
CA PRO A 480 -10.78 -6.49 28.08
C PRO A 480 -9.56 -5.63 28.41
N LYS A 481 -8.87 -5.94 29.52
CA LYS A 481 -7.65 -5.23 29.95
C LYS A 481 -6.43 -5.50 29.08
N LEU A 482 -6.46 -6.59 28.29
CA LEU A 482 -5.37 -7.01 27.42
C LEU A 482 -5.59 -6.60 25.95
N ILE A 483 -6.74 -5.99 25.63
CA ILE A 483 -7.06 -5.60 24.25
C ILE A 483 -6.03 -4.62 23.69
N SER A 484 -5.46 -5.02 22.56
CA SER A 484 -4.59 -4.21 21.75
C SER A 484 -5.42 -3.42 20.74
N TRP A 485 -5.75 -2.17 21.07
CA TRP A 485 -6.58 -1.30 20.22
C TRP A 485 -5.88 -0.84 18.94
N GLY A 486 -4.55 -0.77 18.96
CA GLY A 486 -3.76 -0.19 17.88
C GLY A 486 -4.24 1.20 17.48
N SER A 487 -4.40 1.41 16.17
CA SER A 487 -4.86 2.68 15.59
C SER A 487 -6.30 2.59 15.09
N ILE A 488 -7.17 1.76 15.69
CA ILE A 488 -8.52 1.50 15.16
C ILE A 488 -9.42 2.74 15.08
N THR A 489 -9.19 3.72 15.94
CA THR A 489 -9.89 5.01 15.96
C THR A 489 -9.12 6.14 15.28
N SER A 490 -7.91 5.87 14.77
CA SER A 490 -7.09 6.88 14.09
C SER A 490 -7.57 7.16 12.67
N PRO A 491 -7.47 8.40 12.18
CA PRO A 491 -7.82 8.73 10.80
C PRO A 491 -6.91 8.00 9.79
N PRO A 492 -7.37 7.76 8.56
CA PRO A 492 -6.55 7.20 7.50
C PRO A 492 -5.41 8.15 7.10
N SER A 493 -4.32 7.60 6.57
CA SER A 493 -3.21 8.39 6.04
C SER A 493 -3.61 9.06 4.72
N TYR A 494 -3.13 10.29 4.51
CA TYR A 494 -3.22 10.94 3.20
C TYR A 494 -2.34 10.22 2.17
N PRO A 495 -2.77 10.15 0.90
CA PRO A 495 -1.99 9.52 -0.14
C PRO A 495 -0.86 10.46 -0.62
N PRO A 496 0.17 9.94 -1.32
CA PRO A 496 1.33 10.75 -1.73
C PRO A 496 0.92 11.83 -2.74
N GLY A 497 1.45 13.04 -2.56
CA GLY A 497 1.31 14.14 -3.52
C GLY A 497 2.45 14.17 -4.55
N PRO A 498 2.26 14.88 -5.67
CA PRO A 498 3.25 14.95 -6.75
C PRO A 498 4.46 15.82 -6.36
N HIS A 499 5.64 15.49 -6.91
CA HIS A 499 6.81 16.36 -6.81
C HIS A 499 6.57 17.68 -7.57
N ARG A 500 7.11 18.79 -7.06
CA ARG A 500 6.90 20.13 -7.65
C ARG A 500 7.43 20.21 -9.09
N ASP A 501 8.66 19.78 -9.30
CA ASP A 501 9.29 19.81 -10.63
C ASP A 501 8.55 18.92 -11.64
N ALA A 502 7.91 17.83 -11.17
CA ALA A 502 7.09 16.98 -12.03
C ALA A 502 5.82 17.70 -12.48
N ILE A 503 5.22 18.55 -11.64
CA ILE A 503 4.08 19.40 -12.03
C ILE A 503 4.52 20.46 -13.05
N ASP A 504 5.68 21.08 -12.85
CA ASP A 504 6.20 22.07 -13.79
C ASP A 504 6.54 21.44 -15.16
N ALA A 505 7.19 20.28 -15.16
CA ALA A 505 7.47 19.51 -16.38
C ALA A 505 6.19 19.06 -17.08
N ALA A 506 5.23 18.49 -16.34
CA ALA A 506 3.95 18.06 -16.90
C ALA A 506 3.18 19.24 -17.51
N ALA A 507 3.14 20.38 -16.83
CA ALA A 507 2.47 21.59 -17.33
C ALA A 507 3.09 22.08 -18.64
N GLN A 508 4.43 22.06 -18.74
CA GLN A 508 5.12 22.44 -19.97
C GLN A 508 4.82 21.48 -21.12
N ILE A 509 4.88 20.18 -20.88
CA ILE A 509 4.58 19.14 -21.89
C ILE A 509 3.14 19.27 -22.38
N ILE A 510 2.18 19.38 -21.46
CA ILE A 510 0.75 19.53 -21.77
C ILE A 510 0.47 20.79 -22.59
N THR A 511 1.09 21.92 -22.25
CA THR A 511 0.87 23.20 -22.94
C THR A 511 1.31 23.13 -24.41
N ASN A 512 2.42 22.43 -24.69
CA ASN A 512 2.98 22.32 -26.04
C ASN A 512 2.34 21.23 -26.91
N ALA A 513 1.57 20.31 -26.33
CA ALA A 513 0.92 19.24 -27.07
C ALA A 513 -0.17 19.79 -28.01
N LYS A 514 -0.24 19.23 -29.22
CA LYS A 514 -1.26 19.54 -30.23
C LYS A 514 -2.37 18.51 -30.24
N ARG A 515 -2.04 17.26 -29.95
CA ARG A 515 -2.94 16.10 -30.00
C ARG A 515 -2.89 15.28 -28.71
N PRO A 516 -3.12 15.88 -27.52
CA PRO A 516 -3.12 15.15 -26.26
C PRO A 516 -4.37 14.29 -26.07
N VAL A 517 -4.24 13.23 -25.28
CA VAL A 517 -5.36 12.48 -24.68
C VAL A 517 -5.06 12.12 -23.22
N ILE A 518 -6.10 12.00 -22.40
CA ILE A 518 -6.02 11.41 -21.06
C ILE A 518 -6.57 9.98 -21.12
N ILE A 519 -5.85 9.02 -20.54
CA ILE A 519 -6.29 7.64 -20.35
C ILE A 519 -6.34 7.35 -18.85
N THR A 520 -7.52 7.06 -18.33
CA THR A 520 -7.74 6.78 -16.89
C THR A 520 -7.87 5.29 -16.61
N GLY A 521 -7.41 4.87 -15.43
CA GLY A 521 -7.52 3.49 -14.97
C GLY A 521 -8.10 3.37 -13.57
N THR A 522 -8.00 2.17 -13.01
CA THR A 522 -8.63 1.83 -11.72
C THR A 522 -8.09 2.64 -10.54
N GLY A 523 -6.96 3.33 -10.67
CA GLY A 523 -6.47 4.30 -9.68
C GLY A 523 -7.33 5.57 -9.58
N ALA A 524 -8.07 5.95 -10.62
CA ALA A 524 -8.88 7.17 -10.66
C ALA A 524 -10.33 6.95 -10.18
N ARG A 525 -10.51 6.32 -9.01
CA ARG A 525 -11.79 5.71 -8.62
C ARG A 525 -12.75 6.58 -7.81
N THR A 526 -12.27 7.60 -7.10
CA THR A 526 -13.12 8.41 -6.22
C THR A 526 -13.90 9.46 -7.01
N PHE A 527 -14.97 9.98 -6.41
CA PHE A 527 -15.76 11.04 -7.02
C PHE A 527 -14.93 12.32 -7.19
N GLU A 528 -14.17 12.68 -6.15
CA GLU A 528 -13.29 13.85 -6.08
C GLU A 528 -12.17 13.77 -7.12
N THR A 529 -11.59 12.58 -7.32
CA THR A 529 -10.60 12.33 -8.38
C THR A 529 -11.20 12.63 -9.75
N ARG A 530 -12.43 12.17 -10.01
CA ARG A 530 -13.11 12.38 -11.30
C ARG A 530 -13.41 13.86 -11.53
N GLU A 531 -13.90 14.57 -10.52
CA GLU A 531 -14.17 16.00 -10.63
C GLU A 531 -12.90 16.79 -10.97
N SER A 532 -11.81 16.55 -10.23
CA SER A 532 -10.52 17.22 -10.49
C SER A 532 -9.96 16.86 -11.87
N LEU A 533 -10.06 15.60 -12.27
CA LEU A 533 -9.62 15.13 -13.59
C LEU A 533 -10.42 15.78 -14.72
N PHE A 534 -11.75 15.84 -14.62
CA PHE A 534 -12.59 16.46 -15.65
C PHE A 534 -12.36 17.95 -15.73
N LYS A 535 -12.16 18.63 -14.60
CA LYS A 535 -11.76 20.04 -14.60
C LYS A 535 -10.45 20.27 -15.34
N LEU A 536 -9.47 19.37 -15.19
CA LEU A 536 -8.21 19.44 -15.93
C LEU A 536 -8.43 19.22 -17.42
N ALA A 537 -9.22 18.21 -17.78
CA ALA A 537 -9.56 17.90 -19.16
C ALA A 537 -10.27 19.07 -19.86
N GLU A 538 -11.23 19.71 -19.20
CA GLU A 538 -11.96 20.88 -19.70
C GLU A 538 -11.06 22.10 -19.84
N THR A 539 -10.29 22.42 -18.79
CA THR A 539 -9.32 23.53 -18.80
C THR A 539 -8.38 23.40 -19.99
N CYS A 540 -7.91 22.18 -20.25
CA CYS A 540 -6.94 21.93 -21.30
C CYS A 540 -7.55 21.56 -22.67
N SER A 541 -8.86 21.36 -22.75
CA SER A 541 -9.57 20.79 -23.92
C SER A 541 -9.04 19.43 -24.38
N ILE A 542 -8.72 18.54 -23.42
CA ILE A 542 -8.14 17.21 -23.69
C ILE A 542 -9.22 16.13 -23.66
N PRO A 543 -9.39 15.30 -24.72
CA PRO A 543 -10.28 14.14 -24.70
C PRO A 543 -9.90 13.11 -23.62
N VAL A 544 -10.91 12.53 -22.97
CA VAL A 544 -10.74 11.53 -21.90
C VAL A 544 -11.23 10.16 -22.35
N PHE A 545 -10.35 9.18 -22.20
CA PHE A 545 -10.59 7.75 -22.40
C PHE A 545 -10.29 6.99 -21.12
N ASN A 546 -10.82 5.77 -21.02
CA ASN A 546 -10.62 4.91 -19.88
C ASN A 546 -10.10 3.54 -20.33
N THR A 547 -9.34 2.84 -19.48
CA THR A 547 -9.10 1.41 -19.71
C THR A 547 -10.43 0.67 -19.64
N SER A 548 -10.56 -0.46 -20.35
CA SER A 548 -11.79 -1.27 -20.31
C SER A 548 -12.12 -1.79 -18.90
N LYS A 549 -11.13 -1.84 -17.99
CA LYS A 549 -11.34 -2.26 -16.61
C LYS A 549 -11.80 -1.12 -15.68
N TYR A 550 -11.73 0.13 -16.13
CA TYR A 550 -12.20 1.25 -15.34
C TYR A 550 -13.72 1.21 -15.20
N ALA A 551 -14.22 1.24 -13.96
CA ALA A 551 -15.64 1.41 -13.69
C ALA A 551 -16.01 2.87 -13.96
N SER A 552 -16.45 3.16 -15.18
CA SER A 552 -16.81 4.51 -15.59
C SER A 552 -18.26 4.80 -15.30
N CYS A 553 -18.52 5.91 -14.58
CA CYS A 553 -19.74 6.65 -14.80
C CYS A 553 -19.56 7.43 -16.11
N ARG A 554 -20.54 7.39 -17.00
CA ARG A 554 -20.56 8.30 -18.16
C ARG A 554 -21.49 9.46 -17.81
N PRO A 555 -21.06 10.48 -17.04
CA PRO A 555 -21.83 11.69 -16.97
C PRO A 555 -21.85 12.25 -18.40
N GLN A 556 -23.01 12.21 -19.06
CA GLN A 556 -23.23 12.83 -20.37
C GLN A 556 -22.84 14.32 -20.36
N SER A 557 -22.70 14.94 -19.18
CA SER A 557 -22.34 16.35 -19.00
C SER A 557 -20.92 16.70 -19.43
N VAL A 558 -19.96 15.76 -19.51
CA VAL A 558 -18.59 16.08 -19.95
C VAL A 558 -18.41 15.70 -21.43
N MET A 559 -18.52 16.71 -22.29
CA MET A 559 -18.42 16.59 -23.76
C MET A 559 -17.13 15.92 -24.26
N LEU A 560 -16.09 15.85 -23.43
CA LEU A 560 -14.77 15.30 -23.77
C LEU A 560 -14.58 13.80 -23.45
N CYS A 561 -15.50 13.15 -22.74
CA CYS A 561 -15.37 11.73 -22.37
C CYS A 561 -15.90 10.80 -23.49
N ARG A 562 -15.10 9.81 -23.92
CA ARG A 562 -15.42 8.93 -25.07
C ARG A 562 -15.29 7.42 -24.84
N GLY A 563 -15.33 6.98 -23.59
CA GLY A 563 -15.40 5.56 -23.27
C GLY A 563 -14.01 4.90 -23.28
N THR A 564 -13.89 3.72 -23.90
CA THR A 564 -12.68 2.90 -23.79
C THR A 564 -11.55 3.42 -24.68
N ALA A 565 -10.31 3.32 -24.22
CA ALA A 565 -9.12 3.72 -24.99
C ALA A 565 -8.88 2.83 -26.23
N GLY A 566 -9.56 1.68 -26.34
CA GLY A 566 -9.48 0.78 -27.49
C GLY A 566 -9.84 1.47 -28.81
N VAL A 567 -10.71 2.48 -28.79
CA VAL A 567 -11.08 3.23 -30.01
C VAL A 567 -9.90 3.99 -30.62
N LEU A 568 -8.87 4.34 -29.82
CA LEU A 568 -7.67 5.01 -30.33
C LEU A 568 -6.87 4.14 -31.31
N ALA A 569 -7.00 2.81 -31.24
CA ALA A 569 -6.38 1.91 -32.20
C ALA A 569 -6.92 2.09 -33.64
N GLN A 570 -8.10 2.69 -33.81
CA GLN A 570 -8.72 2.93 -35.11
C GLN A 570 -8.24 4.22 -35.78
N LEU A 571 -7.44 5.06 -35.11
CA LEU A 571 -7.00 6.35 -35.67
C LEU A 571 -6.25 6.17 -36.99
N GLN A 572 -5.38 5.15 -37.08
CA GLN A 572 -4.62 4.86 -38.28
C GLN A 572 -5.52 4.46 -39.46
N SER A 573 -6.48 3.55 -39.25
CA SER A 573 -7.40 3.11 -40.30
C SER A 573 -8.36 4.22 -40.73
N ALA A 574 -8.72 5.12 -39.81
CA ALA A 574 -9.52 6.32 -40.09
C ALA A 574 -8.71 7.48 -40.71
N GLN A 575 -7.41 7.29 -40.98
CA GLN A 575 -6.51 8.32 -41.53
C GLN A 575 -6.43 9.59 -40.66
N ILE A 576 -6.61 9.46 -39.35
CA ILE A 576 -6.48 10.54 -38.38
C ILE A 576 -5.09 10.46 -37.74
N PRO A 577 -4.37 11.60 -37.57
CA PRO A 577 -3.05 11.61 -36.93
C PRO A 577 -3.08 10.95 -35.54
N ARG A 578 -1.99 10.28 -35.14
CA ARG A 578 -1.88 9.70 -33.79
C ARG A 578 -1.69 10.79 -32.71
N PRO A 579 -2.01 10.51 -31.43
CA PRO A 579 -1.73 11.41 -30.33
C PRO A 579 -0.23 11.78 -30.28
N ASP A 580 0.07 13.00 -29.88
CA ASP A 580 1.46 13.43 -29.58
C ASP A 580 1.75 13.49 -28.07
N LEU A 581 0.72 13.32 -27.24
CA LEU A 581 0.83 13.21 -25.79
C LEU A 581 -0.26 12.28 -25.24
N ILE A 582 0.13 11.37 -24.35
CA ILE A 582 -0.77 10.59 -23.52
C ILE A 582 -0.50 10.90 -22.05
N LEU A 583 -1.54 11.33 -21.33
CA LEU A 583 -1.58 11.37 -19.87
C LEU A 583 -2.21 10.08 -19.36
N LEU A 584 -1.39 9.16 -18.85
CA LEU A 584 -1.84 7.90 -18.28
C LEU A 584 -2.03 8.06 -16.76
N LEU A 585 -3.29 8.14 -16.32
CA LEU A 585 -3.65 8.48 -14.94
C LEU A 585 -4.24 7.26 -14.20
N GLY A 586 -3.46 6.67 -13.30
CA GLY A 586 -3.88 5.53 -12.48
C GLY A 586 -4.20 4.28 -13.30
N ALA A 587 -3.60 4.17 -14.49
CA ALA A 587 -3.74 3.07 -15.43
C ALA A 587 -2.39 2.39 -15.64
N ARG A 588 -2.43 1.06 -15.80
CA ARG A 588 -1.25 0.24 -16.09
C ARG A 588 -1.13 0.01 -17.59
N THR A 589 0.08 0.15 -18.13
CA THR A 589 0.42 -0.37 -19.46
C THR A 589 0.20 -1.88 -19.51
N GLY A 590 -0.21 -2.44 -20.65
CA GLY A 590 -0.44 -3.88 -20.81
C GLY A 590 -1.63 -4.19 -21.71
N MET A 591 -2.22 -5.37 -21.55
CA MET A 591 -3.29 -5.93 -22.42
C MET A 591 -4.42 -4.93 -22.71
N PHE A 592 -4.97 -4.25 -21.70
CA PHE A 592 -6.08 -3.30 -21.88
C PHE A 592 -5.69 -1.98 -22.57
N LEU A 593 -4.41 -1.80 -22.90
CA LEU A 593 -3.87 -0.65 -23.64
C LEU A 593 -3.00 -1.10 -24.83
N GLY A 594 -3.30 -2.27 -25.40
CA GLY A 594 -2.67 -2.75 -26.64
C GLY A 594 -1.30 -3.40 -26.43
N GLY A 595 -0.90 -3.69 -25.18
CA GLY A 595 0.38 -4.34 -24.91
C GLY A 595 1.57 -3.46 -25.28
N ARG A 596 2.43 -3.95 -26.17
CA ARG A 596 3.67 -3.27 -26.61
C ARG A 596 3.66 -2.90 -28.11
N ASN A 597 2.55 -3.11 -28.81
CA ASN A 597 2.51 -3.01 -30.27
C ASN A 597 2.36 -1.57 -30.82
N GLY A 598 2.18 -0.57 -29.95
CA GLY A 598 2.08 0.83 -30.37
C GLY A 598 0.69 1.26 -30.88
N ALA A 599 -0.33 0.40 -30.86
CA ALA A 599 -1.64 0.69 -31.47
C ALA A 599 -2.46 1.72 -30.68
N ILE A 600 -2.48 1.62 -29.35
CA ILE A 600 -3.22 2.55 -28.46
C ILE A 600 -2.27 3.61 -27.89
N ILE A 601 -1.11 3.19 -27.36
CA ILE A 601 -0.04 4.07 -26.91
C ILE A 601 1.06 4.03 -27.97
N PRO A 602 1.23 5.07 -28.81
CA PRO A 602 2.24 5.06 -29.87
C PRO A 602 3.66 4.95 -29.29
N ASP A 603 4.51 4.21 -29.99
CA ASP A 603 5.92 4.01 -29.67
C ASP A 603 6.83 5.16 -30.14
N THR A 604 6.31 5.99 -31.04
CA THR A 604 7.05 7.03 -31.76
C THR A 604 6.20 8.29 -31.91
N GLY A 605 6.81 9.45 -31.72
CA GLY A 605 6.15 10.75 -31.92
C GLY A 605 5.03 11.06 -30.91
N CYS A 606 4.97 10.34 -29.79
CA CYS A 606 4.03 10.55 -28.69
C CYS A 606 4.78 10.57 -27.36
N ALA A 607 4.65 11.65 -26.61
CA ALA A 607 5.14 11.71 -25.24
C ALA A 607 4.17 10.96 -24.31
N LEU A 608 4.70 10.28 -23.29
CA LEU A 608 3.94 9.57 -22.28
C LEU A 608 4.24 10.14 -20.87
N ILE A 609 3.23 10.77 -20.28
CA ILE A 609 3.22 11.12 -18.86
C ILE A 609 2.45 10.04 -18.11
N GLN A 610 3.12 9.29 -17.25
CA GLN A 610 2.50 8.24 -16.44
C GLN A 610 2.44 8.66 -14.98
N VAL A 611 1.23 8.65 -14.41
CA VAL A 611 0.98 8.98 -13.00
C VAL A 611 0.35 7.76 -12.33
N ASP A 612 1.05 7.19 -11.35
CA ASP A 612 0.55 6.09 -10.53
C ASP A 612 1.10 6.22 -9.11
N CYS A 613 0.37 5.73 -8.12
CA CYS A 613 0.83 5.64 -6.74
C CYS A 613 1.94 4.59 -6.55
N ASP A 614 2.02 3.62 -7.45
CA ASP A 614 3.00 2.54 -7.46
C ASP A 614 4.15 2.88 -8.40
N GLY A 615 5.29 3.28 -7.82
CA GLY A 615 6.50 3.58 -8.58
C GLY A 615 7.00 2.40 -9.42
N GLY A 616 6.64 1.15 -9.07
CA GLY A 616 7.01 -0.04 -9.84
C GLY A 616 6.26 -0.21 -11.15
N GLU A 617 5.13 0.49 -11.35
CA GLU A 617 4.41 0.48 -12.64
C GLU A 617 4.91 1.56 -13.62
N ILE A 618 5.60 2.58 -13.11
CA ILE A 618 6.13 3.66 -13.93
C ILE A 618 7.19 3.09 -14.88
N GLY A 619 6.94 3.17 -16.18
CA GLY A 619 7.86 2.67 -17.19
C GLY A 619 7.98 1.14 -17.26
N ARG A 620 7.03 0.39 -16.67
CA ARG A 620 7.13 -1.08 -16.57
C ARG A 620 7.17 -1.80 -17.92
N SER A 621 6.36 -1.37 -18.88
CA SER A 621 6.25 -2.04 -20.20
C SER A 621 6.61 -1.15 -21.38
N LEU A 622 6.57 0.18 -21.22
CA LEU A 622 6.83 1.16 -22.26
C LEU A 622 7.71 2.29 -21.66
N PRO A 623 8.60 2.92 -22.45
CA PRO A 623 9.32 4.10 -21.99
C PRO A 623 8.35 5.23 -21.64
N VAL A 624 8.70 6.04 -20.64
CA VAL A 624 7.92 7.22 -20.22
C VAL A 624 8.79 8.46 -20.32
N ASP A 625 8.22 9.55 -20.80
CA ASP A 625 8.88 10.86 -20.85
C ASP A 625 8.82 11.56 -19.48
N LEU A 626 7.78 11.29 -18.70
CA LEU A 626 7.66 11.76 -17.32
C LEU A 626 6.87 10.75 -16.47
N GLY A 627 7.55 10.19 -15.47
CA GLY A 627 6.94 9.37 -14.44
C GLY A 627 6.63 10.19 -13.18
N VAL A 628 5.42 10.08 -12.64
CA VAL A 628 5.00 10.80 -11.42
C VAL A 628 4.41 9.81 -10.43
N VAL A 629 5.10 9.63 -9.29
CA VAL A 629 4.56 8.84 -8.17
C VAL A 629 3.63 9.73 -7.35
N SER A 630 2.33 9.60 -7.55
CA SER A 630 1.32 10.43 -6.88
C SER A 630 -0.05 9.77 -6.90
N ASP A 631 -0.87 10.13 -5.93
CA ASP A 631 -2.31 10.04 -6.06
C ASP A 631 -2.83 10.89 -7.22
N ILE A 632 -3.89 10.41 -7.89
CA ILE A 632 -4.43 11.04 -9.10
C ILE A 632 -5.19 12.32 -8.78
N GLU A 633 -5.94 12.37 -7.67
CA GLU A 633 -6.62 13.59 -7.24
C GLU A 633 -5.60 14.65 -6.85
N ALA A 634 -4.55 14.26 -6.11
CA ALA A 634 -3.48 15.17 -5.71
C ALA A 634 -2.74 15.74 -6.93
N PHE A 635 -2.41 14.89 -7.92
CA PHE A 635 -1.79 15.31 -9.18
C PHE A 635 -2.67 16.26 -9.98
N THR A 636 -3.91 15.85 -10.29
CA THR A 636 -4.84 16.65 -11.09
C THR A 636 -5.19 17.97 -10.41
N SER A 637 -5.31 17.99 -9.08
CA SER A 637 -5.53 19.21 -8.30
C SER A 637 -4.35 20.18 -8.39
N ALA A 638 -3.12 19.66 -8.34
CA ALA A 638 -1.92 20.48 -8.50
C ALA A 638 -1.80 21.03 -9.93
N MET A 639 -2.11 20.22 -10.94
CA MET A 639 -2.16 20.64 -12.35
C MET A 639 -3.21 21.72 -12.58
N ASN A 640 -4.42 21.55 -12.05
CA ASN A 640 -5.49 22.55 -12.12
C ASN A 640 -5.07 23.90 -11.51
N ARG A 641 -4.37 23.89 -10.38
CA ARG A 641 -3.83 25.13 -9.77
C ARG A 641 -2.75 25.77 -10.64
N LYS A 642 -1.88 24.96 -11.27
CA LYS A 642 -0.79 25.44 -12.12
C LYS A 642 -1.31 26.04 -13.44
N LEU A 643 -2.29 25.40 -14.07
CA LEU A 643 -2.77 25.78 -15.41
C LEU A 643 -3.99 26.73 -15.37
N GLY A 644 -4.82 26.69 -14.33
CA GLY A 644 -6.18 27.25 -14.35
C GLY A 644 -6.33 28.77 -14.57
N THR A 645 -5.28 29.57 -14.44
CA THR A 645 -5.31 31.03 -14.74
C THR A 645 -4.36 31.45 -15.86
N ALA A 646 -3.54 30.53 -16.36
CA ALA A 646 -2.43 30.81 -17.27
C ALA A 646 -2.36 29.85 -18.47
N TYR A 647 -3.36 28.98 -18.66
CA TYR A 647 -3.34 27.99 -19.74
C TYR A 647 -3.42 28.68 -21.11
N GLN A 648 -2.29 28.73 -21.81
CA GLN A 648 -2.16 29.12 -23.21
C GLN A 648 -1.82 27.89 -24.03
N GLY A 649 -2.69 26.88 -23.93
CA GLY A 649 -2.48 25.60 -24.58
C GLY A 649 -2.58 25.67 -26.09
N SER A 650 -2.01 24.65 -26.71
CA SER A 650 -1.80 24.62 -28.14
C SER A 650 -2.62 23.53 -28.85
N VAL A 651 -3.54 22.89 -28.11
CA VAL A 651 -4.40 21.77 -28.55
C VAL A 651 -5.20 22.14 -29.79
N ASP A 652 -5.10 21.27 -30.80
CA ASP A 652 -5.81 21.42 -32.06
C ASP A 652 -7.30 21.09 -31.90
N LYS A 653 -8.17 22.03 -32.27
CA LYS A 653 -9.62 21.84 -32.23
C LYS A 653 -10.09 20.77 -33.23
N PHE A 654 -9.40 20.64 -34.38
CA PHE A 654 -9.70 19.60 -35.36
C PHE A 654 -9.42 18.22 -34.79
N TRP A 655 -8.29 18.06 -34.09
CA TRP A 655 -7.96 16.83 -33.37
C TRP A 655 -9.05 16.42 -32.38
N VAL A 656 -9.45 17.34 -31.51
CA VAL A 656 -10.50 17.08 -30.52
C VAL A 656 -11.77 16.62 -31.24
N GLN A 657 -12.24 17.34 -32.25
CA GLN A 657 -13.46 16.95 -32.97
C GLN A 657 -13.33 15.58 -33.68
N ALA A 658 -12.19 15.31 -34.33
CA ALA A 658 -11.94 14.07 -35.05
C ALA A 658 -11.97 12.86 -34.11
N VAL A 659 -11.27 12.94 -32.98
CA VAL A 659 -11.23 11.87 -31.96
C VAL A 659 -12.58 11.67 -31.29
N LEU A 660 -13.29 12.76 -31.00
CA LEU A 660 -14.62 12.69 -30.41
C LEU A 660 -15.65 12.07 -31.37
N ASN A 661 -15.50 12.29 -32.68
CA ASN A 661 -16.38 11.72 -33.72
C ASN A 661 -16.07 10.24 -34.01
N LEU A 662 -14.85 9.78 -33.77
CA LEU A 662 -14.46 8.37 -34.00
C LEU A 662 -15.40 7.40 -33.29
N SER A 663 -15.74 7.72 -32.04
CA SER A 663 -16.65 6.93 -31.20
C SER A 663 -18.12 6.93 -31.63
N LEU A 664 -18.49 7.78 -32.61
CA LEU A 664 -19.85 7.96 -33.11
C LEU A 664 -20.06 7.30 -34.47
N ALA A 665 -19.00 6.78 -35.11
CA ALA A 665 -19.13 6.13 -36.40
C ALA A 665 -20.00 4.87 -36.28
N GLU A 666 -20.91 4.68 -37.24
CA GLU A 666 -21.70 3.45 -37.30
C GLU A 666 -20.78 2.26 -37.62
N PRO A 667 -20.83 1.19 -36.82
CA PRO A 667 -20.03 0.02 -37.09
C PRO A 667 -20.53 -0.70 -38.36
N PRO A 668 -19.67 -1.45 -39.06
CA PRO A 668 -20.04 -2.14 -40.30
C PRO A 668 -21.23 -3.09 -40.13
N TYR A 669 -21.39 -3.67 -38.94
CA TYR A 669 -22.48 -4.59 -38.55
C TYR A 669 -23.89 -4.00 -38.66
N GLU A 670 -24.03 -2.67 -38.65
CA GLU A 670 -25.33 -2.01 -38.71
C GLU A 670 -26.12 -2.37 -39.97
N ARG A 671 -25.43 -2.65 -41.08
CA ARG A 671 -26.02 -2.98 -42.38
C ARG A 671 -26.19 -4.49 -42.61
N GLU A 672 -25.71 -5.31 -41.69
CA GLU A 672 -25.81 -6.77 -41.79
C GLU A 672 -27.22 -7.27 -41.41
N PRO A 673 -27.61 -8.48 -41.86
CA PRO A 673 -28.86 -9.11 -41.43
C PRO A 673 -28.95 -9.21 -39.91
N LYS A 674 -30.16 -9.04 -39.36
CA LYS A 674 -30.37 -9.13 -37.90
C LYS A 674 -30.39 -10.57 -37.38
N GLU A 675 -30.55 -11.52 -38.28
CA GLU A 675 -30.56 -12.97 -38.04
C GLU A 675 -29.58 -13.59 -39.03
N ILE A 676 -28.69 -14.46 -38.54
CA ILE A 676 -27.62 -15.07 -39.35
C ILE A 676 -28.06 -16.43 -39.88
N SER A 677 -28.73 -17.21 -39.03
CA SER A 677 -29.34 -18.48 -39.37
C SER A 677 -30.66 -18.64 -38.59
N PRO A 678 -31.59 -19.52 -39.02
CA PRO A 678 -32.89 -19.66 -38.38
C PRO A 678 -32.79 -19.82 -36.86
N GLY A 679 -33.39 -18.88 -36.12
CA GLY A 679 -33.40 -18.86 -34.65
C GLY A 679 -32.09 -18.44 -33.99
N HIS A 680 -31.11 -17.94 -34.76
CA HIS A 680 -29.83 -17.45 -34.25
C HIS A 680 -29.61 -15.99 -34.66
N LEU A 681 -29.72 -15.12 -33.67
CA LEU A 681 -29.63 -13.69 -33.86
C LEU A 681 -28.19 -13.24 -34.10
N HIS A 682 -28.02 -12.18 -34.88
CA HIS A 682 -26.73 -11.51 -34.94
C HIS A 682 -26.42 -10.87 -33.57
N PRO A 683 -25.26 -11.14 -32.92
CA PRO A 683 -24.96 -10.66 -31.57
C PRO A 683 -25.01 -9.13 -31.41
N TYR A 684 -24.44 -8.37 -32.36
CA TYR A 684 -24.56 -6.90 -32.43
C TYR A 684 -26.02 -6.43 -32.36
N HIS A 685 -26.88 -6.93 -33.26
CA HIS A 685 -28.27 -6.51 -33.33
C HIS A 685 -29.02 -6.90 -32.06
N ALA A 686 -28.88 -8.15 -31.61
CA ALA A 686 -29.52 -8.64 -30.40
C ALA A 686 -29.21 -7.76 -29.17
N LEU A 687 -27.92 -7.49 -28.92
CA LEU A 687 -27.49 -6.64 -27.81
C LEU A 687 -27.86 -5.16 -28.02
N LYS A 688 -27.88 -4.66 -29.26
CA LYS A 688 -28.32 -3.29 -29.57
C LYS A 688 -29.76 -3.08 -29.16
N TYR A 689 -30.68 -3.97 -29.56
CA TYR A 689 -32.08 -3.88 -29.19
C TYR A 689 -32.28 -4.09 -27.69
N LEU A 690 -31.51 -5.00 -27.07
CA LEU A 690 -31.55 -5.24 -25.63
C LEU A 690 -31.18 -3.99 -24.83
N PHE A 691 -30.00 -3.41 -25.07
CA PHE A 691 -29.54 -2.22 -24.33
C PHE A 691 -30.39 -0.98 -24.63
N SER A 692 -31.02 -0.90 -25.79
CA SER A 692 -31.95 0.20 -26.10
C SER A 692 -33.29 0.09 -25.33
N ALA A 693 -33.60 -1.08 -24.76
CA ALA A 693 -34.79 -1.30 -23.95
C ALA A 693 -34.51 -1.28 -22.44
N VAL A 694 -33.24 -1.36 -22.02
CA VAL A 694 -32.83 -1.27 -20.61
C VAL A 694 -33.01 0.17 -20.11
N ASP A 695 -33.60 0.30 -18.92
CA ASP A 695 -33.79 1.60 -18.29
C ASP A 695 -32.47 2.37 -18.04
N PRO A 696 -32.48 3.71 -18.22
CA PRO A 696 -31.38 4.59 -17.85
C PRO A 696 -30.95 4.44 -16.39
N GLY A 697 -29.67 4.70 -16.12
CA GLY A 697 -29.12 4.69 -14.76
C GLY A 697 -28.80 3.31 -14.19
N SER A 698 -29.02 2.23 -14.97
CA SER A 698 -28.62 0.87 -14.61
C SER A 698 -27.11 0.71 -14.39
N ILE A 699 -26.72 -0.36 -13.69
CA ILE A 699 -25.32 -0.80 -13.54
C ILE A 699 -25.12 -1.99 -14.48
N ILE A 700 -24.14 -1.94 -15.36
CA ILE A 700 -23.86 -3.01 -16.31
C ILE A 700 -22.58 -3.74 -15.89
N VAL A 701 -22.69 -5.06 -15.70
CA VAL A 701 -21.56 -5.96 -15.43
C VAL A 701 -21.34 -6.82 -16.67
N LEU A 702 -20.12 -6.85 -17.19
CA LEU A 702 -19.76 -7.52 -18.45
C LEU A 702 -18.81 -8.69 -18.16
N ASP A 703 -19.19 -9.90 -18.55
CA ASP A 703 -18.39 -11.12 -18.42
C ASP A 703 -18.54 -12.02 -19.65
N GLY A 704 -17.66 -13.01 -19.77
CA GLY A 704 -17.42 -13.80 -20.97
C GLY A 704 -16.29 -13.22 -21.82
N GLY A 705 -15.92 -13.98 -22.84
CA GLY A 705 -14.98 -13.53 -23.87
C GLY A 705 -15.67 -12.55 -24.82
N GLU A 706 -16.11 -13.06 -25.96
CA GLU A 706 -16.67 -12.22 -27.02
C GLU A 706 -18.00 -11.54 -26.64
N ALA A 707 -18.83 -12.20 -25.81
CA ALA A 707 -20.08 -11.63 -25.30
C ALA A 707 -19.85 -10.32 -24.54
N SER A 708 -18.82 -10.25 -23.68
CA SER A 708 -18.52 -9.04 -22.91
C SER A 708 -18.05 -7.89 -23.80
N VAL A 709 -17.32 -8.20 -24.87
CA VAL A 709 -16.81 -7.19 -25.81
C VAL A 709 -17.94 -6.63 -26.67
N TRP A 710 -18.77 -7.50 -27.26
CA TRP A 710 -19.97 -7.06 -28.00
C TRP A 710 -20.88 -6.19 -27.14
N ALA A 711 -21.10 -6.60 -25.89
CA ALA A 711 -21.95 -5.86 -24.97
C ALA A 711 -21.30 -4.54 -24.52
N GLY A 712 -19.98 -4.50 -24.33
CA GLY A 712 -19.25 -3.28 -23.96
C GLY A 712 -19.38 -2.17 -24.99
N ASP A 713 -19.34 -2.49 -26.28
CA ASP A 713 -19.50 -1.53 -27.37
C ASP A 713 -20.92 -0.92 -27.44
N LEU A 714 -21.90 -1.61 -26.85
CA LEU A 714 -23.32 -1.26 -26.94
C LEU A 714 -23.94 -0.80 -25.62
N ALA A 715 -23.28 -1.04 -24.48
CA ALA A 715 -23.79 -0.75 -23.14
C ALA A 715 -24.24 0.71 -22.99
N TRP A 716 -23.55 1.65 -23.63
CA TRP A 716 -23.86 3.08 -23.57
C TRP A 716 -25.28 3.43 -24.05
N ARG A 717 -25.90 2.59 -24.90
CA ARG A 717 -27.27 2.81 -25.39
C ARG A 717 -28.31 2.80 -24.27
N SER A 718 -28.03 2.06 -23.19
CA SER A 718 -28.86 2.05 -21.99
C SER A 718 -28.64 3.24 -21.06
N GLN A 719 -27.75 4.18 -21.42
CA GLN A 719 -27.35 5.31 -20.57
C GLN A 719 -27.04 4.87 -19.12
N PRO A 720 -26.14 3.90 -18.93
CA PRO A 720 -25.91 3.29 -17.63
C PRO A 720 -25.21 4.27 -16.69
N SER A 721 -25.51 4.14 -15.40
CA SER A 721 -24.79 4.90 -14.38
C SER A 721 -23.35 4.40 -14.24
N ILE A 722 -23.11 3.09 -14.39
CA ILE A 722 -21.80 2.45 -14.31
C ILE A 722 -21.72 1.30 -15.31
N VAL A 723 -20.57 1.13 -15.97
CA VAL A 723 -20.22 -0.08 -16.71
C VAL A 723 -18.92 -0.65 -16.14
N MET A 724 -18.87 -1.97 -15.91
CA MET A 724 -17.68 -2.65 -15.42
C MET A 724 -17.47 -3.99 -16.12
N THR A 725 -16.25 -4.22 -16.58
CA THR A 725 -15.81 -5.54 -17.05
C THR A 725 -15.35 -6.39 -15.87
N ALA A 726 -15.96 -7.56 -15.68
CA ALA A 726 -15.66 -8.49 -14.61
C ALA A 726 -14.34 -9.25 -14.86
N THR A 727 -14.01 -9.51 -16.13
CA THR A 727 -12.75 -10.12 -16.55
C THR A 727 -11.61 -9.10 -16.47
N GLY A 728 -10.70 -9.31 -15.51
CA GLY A 728 -9.53 -8.47 -15.28
C GLY A 728 -8.26 -9.00 -15.95
N TYR A 729 -7.09 -8.58 -15.44
CA TYR A 729 -5.79 -9.04 -15.95
C TYR A 729 -5.54 -10.54 -15.75
N LEU A 730 -6.25 -11.17 -14.82
CA LEU A 730 -6.19 -12.62 -14.61
C LEU A 730 -6.94 -13.40 -15.71
N GLY A 731 -7.86 -12.76 -16.44
CA GLY A 731 -8.71 -13.43 -17.44
C GLY A 731 -9.72 -14.41 -16.85
N PHE A 732 -10.07 -14.26 -15.56
CA PHE A 732 -10.96 -15.18 -14.85
C PHE A 732 -12.43 -14.98 -15.26
N LEU A 733 -13.02 -15.99 -15.90
CA LEU A 733 -14.43 -15.97 -16.34
C LEU A 733 -15.37 -16.34 -15.18
N GLY A 734 -16.58 -15.77 -15.17
CA GLY A 734 -17.61 -16.07 -14.16
C GLY A 734 -17.59 -15.15 -12.94
N ASN A 735 -16.69 -14.16 -12.90
CA ASN A 735 -16.62 -13.11 -11.86
C ASN A 735 -17.88 -12.23 -11.80
N GLY A 736 -18.59 -12.11 -12.93
CA GLY A 736 -19.72 -11.21 -13.09
C GLY A 736 -20.88 -11.53 -12.16
N PHE A 737 -21.03 -12.78 -11.71
CA PHE A 737 -22.03 -13.13 -10.70
C PHE A 737 -21.72 -12.48 -9.34
N GLY A 738 -20.49 -12.60 -8.86
CA GLY A 738 -20.09 -11.92 -7.62
C GLY A 738 -20.15 -10.41 -7.75
N TYR A 739 -19.62 -9.85 -8.84
CA TYR A 739 -19.67 -8.39 -9.07
C TYR A 739 -21.11 -7.85 -9.07
N THR A 740 -22.03 -8.61 -9.67
CA THR A 740 -23.47 -8.29 -9.68
C THR A 740 -24.08 -8.35 -8.29
N LEU A 741 -23.80 -9.40 -7.52
CA LEU A 741 -24.23 -9.53 -6.13
C LEU A 741 -23.80 -8.32 -5.29
N GLY A 742 -22.50 -8.02 -5.32
CA GLY A 742 -21.93 -6.89 -4.57
C GLY A 742 -22.52 -5.55 -4.99
N SER A 743 -22.70 -5.34 -6.30
CA SER A 743 -23.26 -4.11 -6.84
C SER A 743 -24.73 -3.91 -6.46
N ALA A 744 -25.54 -4.97 -6.54
CA ALA A 744 -26.96 -4.92 -6.19
C ALA A 744 -27.17 -4.67 -4.70
N ILE A 745 -26.28 -5.18 -3.84
CA ILE A 745 -26.31 -4.89 -2.41
C ILE A 745 -25.84 -3.46 -2.10
N ALA A 746 -24.86 -2.94 -2.84
CA ALA A 746 -24.35 -1.57 -2.66
C ALA A 746 -25.32 -0.49 -3.21
N ALA A 747 -26.11 -0.80 -4.24
CA ALA A 747 -27.04 0.11 -4.87
C ALA A 747 -28.39 -0.57 -5.16
N PRO A 748 -29.19 -0.88 -4.11
CA PRO A 748 -30.43 -1.66 -4.25
C PRO A 748 -31.49 -0.97 -5.12
N ASP A 749 -31.47 0.36 -5.19
CA ASP A 749 -32.41 1.16 -5.98
C ASP A 749 -32.10 1.13 -7.48
N ARG A 750 -30.95 0.60 -7.89
CA ARG A 750 -30.53 0.53 -9.29
C ARG A 750 -30.61 -0.90 -9.81
N LYS A 751 -31.12 -1.04 -11.03
CA LYS A 751 -31.09 -2.33 -11.72
C LYS A 751 -29.66 -2.68 -12.12
N VAL A 752 -29.23 -3.90 -11.79
CA VAL A 752 -27.95 -4.44 -12.26
C VAL A 752 -28.22 -5.39 -13.41
N VAL A 753 -27.64 -5.11 -14.58
CA VAL A 753 -27.70 -5.98 -15.76
C VAL A 753 -26.39 -6.77 -15.85
N ASN A 754 -26.47 -8.08 -15.62
CA ASN A 754 -25.33 -8.99 -15.61
C ASN A 754 -25.23 -9.72 -16.95
N ILE A 755 -24.34 -9.25 -17.82
CA ILE A 755 -24.07 -9.89 -19.11
C ILE A 755 -23.05 -11.01 -18.92
N GLN A 756 -23.42 -12.21 -19.37
CA GLN A 756 -22.60 -13.40 -19.35
C GLN A 756 -22.56 -14.01 -20.76
N GLY A 757 -21.43 -14.60 -21.16
CA GLY A 757 -21.47 -15.65 -22.18
C GLY A 757 -22.04 -16.93 -21.57
N ASP A 758 -22.62 -17.81 -22.36
CA ASP A 758 -23.05 -19.16 -21.94
C ASP A 758 -21.94 -19.97 -21.26
N GLY A 759 -20.70 -19.89 -21.76
CA GLY A 759 -19.54 -20.50 -21.09
C GLY A 759 -19.25 -19.90 -19.72
N SER A 760 -19.26 -18.57 -19.58
CA SER A 760 -19.01 -17.92 -18.28
C SER A 760 -20.18 -18.11 -17.30
N ALA A 761 -21.41 -18.18 -17.81
CA ALA A 761 -22.60 -18.52 -17.06
C ALA A 761 -22.45 -19.88 -16.36
N GLY A 762 -21.82 -20.86 -17.03
CA GLY A 762 -21.62 -22.21 -16.51
C GLY A 762 -20.85 -22.31 -15.19
N PHE A 763 -20.04 -21.30 -14.80
CA PHE A 763 -19.26 -21.35 -13.55
C PHE A 763 -20.12 -21.13 -12.30
N HIS A 764 -20.98 -20.10 -12.31
CA HIS A 764 -21.67 -19.64 -11.09
C HIS A 764 -23.17 -19.35 -11.29
N LEU A 765 -23.82 -19.95 -12.31
CA LEU A 765 -25.26 -19.75 -12.57
C LEU A 765 -26.16 -20.00 -11.35
N MET A 766 -25.75 -20.89 -10.44
CA MET A 766 -26.49 -21.17 -9.22
C MET A 766 -26.66 -19.96 -8.30
N GLU A 767 -25.90 -18.87 -8.49
CA GLU A 767 -26.10 -17.62 -7.76
C GLU A 767 -27.42 -16.89 -8.12
N LEU A 768 -28.14 -17.33 -9.16
CA LEU A 768 -29.53 -16.93 -9.36
C LEU A 768 -30.41 -17.29 -8.15
N ASP A 769 -30.07 -18.37 -7.42
CA ASP A 769 -30.67 -18.67 -6.11
C ASP A 769 -30.38 -17.57 -5.09
N THR A 770 -29.12 -17.17 -4.96
CA THR A 770 -28.71 -16.07 -4.06
C THR A 770 -29.44 -14.78 -4.38
N TYR A 771 -29.52 -14.40 -5.66
CA TYR A 771 -30.27 -13.21 -6.07
C TYR A 771 -31.74 -13.29 -5.68
N LYS A 772 -32.34 -14.48 -5.74
CA LYS A 772 -33.72 -14.69 -5.36
C LYS A 772 -33.91 -14.64 -3.85
N ARG A 773 -33.05 -15.31 -3.08
CA ARG A 773 -33.09 -15.31 -1.60
C ARG A 773 -33.01 -13.90 -1.03
N PHE A 774 -32.18 -13.04 -1.61
CA PHE A 774 -32.05 -11.64 -1.23
C PHE A 774 -32.96 -10.68 -2.01
N ASN A 775 -33.82 -11.20 -2.90
CA ASN A 775 -34.75 -10.46 -3.75
C ASN A 775 -34.11 -9.25 -4.47
N LEU A 776 -32.98 -9.48 -5.13
CA LEU A 776 -32.17 -8.43 -5.75
C LEU A 776 -32.76 -7.94 -7.08
N ASN A 777 -32.59 -6.65 -7.36
CA ASN A 777 -32.99 -6.02 -8.62
C ASN A 777 -31.98 -6.30 -9.75
N VAL A 778 -31.88 -7.58 -10.14
CA VAL A 778 -30.88 -8.07 -11.11
C VAL A 778 -31.57 -8.62 -12.36
N MET A 779 -31.04 -8.30 -13.53
CA MET A 779 -31.38 -8.97 -14.78
C MET A 779 -30.11 -9.62 -15.35
N THR A 780 -30.02 -10.94 -15.29
CA THR A 780 -28.94 -11.70 -15.92
C THR A 780 -29.29 -11.96 -17.38
N VAL A 781 -28.34 -11.72 -18.28
CA VAL A 781 -28.47 -12.00 -19.71
C VAL A 781 -27.36 -12.95 -20.10
N VAL A 782 -27.73 -14.18 -20.45
CA VAL A 782 -26.81 -15.16 -21.02
C VAL A 782 -26.84 -15.03 -22.53
N VAL A 783 -25.77 -14.49 -23.10
CA VAL A 783 -25.53 -14.41 -24.55
C VAL A 783 -25.06 -15.78 -25.00
N ASN A 784 -25.99 -16.56 -25.53
CA ASN A 784 -25.81 -17.98 -25.79
C ASN A 784 -25.57 -18.23 -27.27
N ASN A 785 -24.32 -18.56 -27.60
CA ASN A 785 -23.91 -19.04 -28.92
C ASN A 785 -23.44 -20.51 -28.88
N SER A 786 -23.65 -21.19 -27.74
CA SER A 786 -23.32 -22.60 -27.52
C SER A 786 -21.86 -22.95 -27.73
N THR A 787 -20.95 -22.00 -27.47
CA THR A 787 -19.50 -22.16 -27.66
C THR A 787 -18.67 -21.30 -26.71
N TRP A 788 -17.41 -21.66 -26.52
CA TRP A 788 -16.39 -20.72 -26.07
C TRP A 788 -16.03 -19.76 -27.22
N GLY A 789 -16.90 -18.78 -27.49
CA GLY A 789 -16.91 -17.96 -28.71
C GLY A 789 -15.55 -17.38 -29.13
N MET A 790 -14.85 -16.70 -28.22
CA MET A 790 -13.54 -16.11 -28.53
C MET A 790 -12.47 -17.18 -28.82
N SER A 791 -12.58 -18.37 -28.21
CA SER A 791 -11.66 -19.49 -28.45
C SER A 791 -11.91 -20.15 -29.81
N ILE A 792 -13.16 -20.46 -30.16
CA ILE A 792 -13.47 -21.07 -31.46
C ILE A 792 -13.20 -20.09 -32.61
N ASN A 793 -13.54 -18.82 -32.45
CA ASN A 793 -13.25 -17.79 -33.44
C ASN A 793 -11.74 -17.55 -33.57
N GLY A 794 -10.98 -17.64 -32.47
CA GLY A 794 -9.51 -17.62 -32.51
C GLY A 794 -8.91 -18.81 -33.26
N GLN A 795 -9.43 -20.02 -33.03
CA GLN A 795 -9.02 -21.22 -33.77
C GLN A 795 -9.34 -21.09 -35.28
N ASP A 796 -10.53 -20.57 -35.64
CA ASP A 796 -10.89 -20.30 -37.03
C ASP A 796 -9.89 -19.37 -37.72
N ILE A 797 -9.49 -18.29 -37.06
CA ILE A 797 -8.56 -17.30 -37.62
C ILE A 797 -7.15 -17.88 -37.78
N VAL A 798 -6.63 -18.55 -36.74
CA VAL A 798 -5.25 -19.05 -36.73
C VAL A 798 -5.04 -20.22 -37.69
N TYR A 799 -5.99 -21.15 -37.75
CA TYR A 799 -5.84 -22.39 -38.52
C TYR A 799 -6.53 -22.36 -39.88
N GLY A 800 -7.44 -21.40 -40.11
CA GLY A 800 -8.20 -21.27 -41.35
C GLY A 800 -8.89 -22.57 -41.75
N ASP A 801 -8.96 -22.79 -43.06
CA ASP A 801 -9.56 -23.99 -43.65
C ASP A 801 -8.54 -25.15 -43.82
N GLY A 802 -7.28 -24.95 -43.41
CA GLY A 802 -6.24 -25.98 -43.50
C GLY A 802 -6.50 -27.20 -42.61
N THR A 803 -7.38 -27.06 -41.62
CA THR A 803 -7.91 -28.16 -40.82
C THR A 803 -9.32 -27.85 -40.32
N HIS A 804 -10.19 -28.85 -40.31
CA HIS A 804 -11.55 -28.74 -39.78
C HIS A 804 -11.62 -28.94 -38.25
N LEU A 805 -10.50 -29.28 -37.60
CA LEU A 805 -10.46 -29.57 -36.17
C LEU A 805 -10.62 -28.28 -35.35
N ARG A 806 -11.56 -28.28 -34.39
CA ARG A 806 -11.80 -27.20 -33.42
C ARG A 806 -12.01 -27.80 -32.02
N PRO A 807 -10.94 -28.26 -31.35
CA PRO A 807 -11.06 -28.99 -30.10
C PRO A 807 -11.50 -28.09 -28.93
N ILE A 808 -12.32 -28.67 -28.04
CA ILE A 808 -12.65 -28.13 -26.69
C ILE A 808 -13.20 -26.70 -26.74
N SER A 809 -14.09 -26.42 -27.68
CA SER A 809 -14.66 -25.08 -27.86
C SER A 809 -16.18 -25.05 -28.08
N SER A 810 -16.83 -26.20 -28.23
CA SER A 810 -18.29 -26.33 -28.29
C SER A 810 -18.90 -26.57 -26.91
N LEU A 811 -20.08 -26.02 -26.68
CA LEU A 811 -20.97 -26.31 -25.55
C LEU A 811 -22.24 -27.00 -26.06
N ASN A 812 -23.11 -27.45 -25.16
CA ASN A 812 -24.35 -28.12 -25.54
C ASN A 812 -25.39 -27.09 -26.05
N PRO A 813 -25.81 -27.13 -27.32
CA PRO A 813 -26.75 -26.16 -27.88
C PRO A 813 -28.17 -26.25 -27.32
N ASN A 814 -28.49 -27.35 -26.63
CA ASN A 814 -29.78 -27.54 -25.99
C ASN A 814 -29.81 -27.05 -24.54
N THR A 815 -28.77 -26.33 -24.08
CA THR A 815 -28.74 -25.82 -22.70
C THR A 815 -29.73 -24.68 -22.53
N GLU A 816 -30.74 -24.88 -21.67
CA GLU A 816 -31.81 -23.91 -21.43
C GLU A 816 -31.62 -23.15 -20.12
N TYR A 817 -30.81 -22.10 -20.15
CA TYR A 817 -30.50 -21.26 -18.98
C TYR A 817 -31.73 -20.59 -18.35
N ASP A 818 -32.76 -20.28 -19.15
CA ASP A 818 -34.02 -19.72 -18.66
C ASP A 818 -34.86 -20.74 -17.89
N ILE A 819 -34.80 -22.02 -18.25
CA ILE A 819 -35.46 -23.11 -17.51
C ILE A 819 -34.77 -23.35 -16.17
N VAL A 820 -33.43 -23.33 -16.14
CA VAL A 820 -32.67 -23.38 -14.88
C VAL A 820 -33.05 -22.20 -13.98
N ALA A 821 -33.12 -20.99 -14.54
CA ALA A 821 -33.53 -19.79 -13.81
C ALA A 821 -34.95 -19.91 -13.23
N LYS A 822 -35.92 -20.44 -14.00
CA LYS A 822 -37.27 -20.74 -13.50
C LYS A 822 -37.24 -21.76 -12.36
N GLY A 823 -36.41 -22.79 -12.46
CA GLY A 823 -36.17 -23.76 -11.39
C GLY A 823 -35.64 -23.13 -10.10
N LEU A 824 -34.88 -22.04 -10.22
CA LEU A 824 -34.39 -21.20 -9.12
C LEU A 824 -35.35 -20.02 -8.80
N GLN A 825 -36.59 -20.06 -9.29
CA GLN A 825 -37.65 -19.08 -9.05
C GLN A 825 -37.34 -17.63 -9.50
N ASN A 826 -36.46 -17.47 -10.48
CA ASN A 826 -36.21 -16.20 -11.15
C ASN A 826 -37.22 -16.06 -12.31
N ALA A 827 -37.70 -14.84 -12.58
CA ALA A 827 -38.46 -14.60 -13.80
C ALA A 827 -37.54 -14.84 -15.01
N ALA A 828 -38.00 -15.51 -16.07
CA ALA A 828 -37.08 -15.82 -17.17
C ALA A 828 -37.75 -15.94 -18.52
N ALA A 829 -36.97 -15.64 -19.56
CA ALA A 829 -37.37 -15.77 -20.95
C ALA A 829 -36.21 -16.28 -21.81
N LYS A 830 -36.56 -17.04 -22.85
CA LYS A 830 -35.68 -17.35 -23.97
C LYS A 830 -36.03 -16.40 -25.12
N ILE A 831 -35.02 -15.84 -25.78
CA ILE A 831 -35.22 -14.94 -26.90
C ILE A 831 -34.34 -15.37 -28.07
N ASP A 832 -34.97 -15.71 -29.19
CA ASP A 832 -34.35 -16.11 -30.46
C ASP A 832 -34.85 -15.28 -31.66
N ARG A 833 -35.67 -14.24 -31.40
CA ARG A 833 -36.20 -13.31 -32.41
C ARG A 833 -36.05 -11.86 -31.97
N ILE A 834 -35.60 -10.99 -32.88
CA ILE A 834 -35.40 -9.55 -32.61
C ILE A 834 -36.68 -8.86 -32.13
N ALA A 835 -37.83 -9.20 -32.73
CA ALA A 835 -39.11 -8.58 -32.43
C ALA A 835 -39.54 -8.76 -30.96
N ASP A 836 -39.04 -9.81 -30.29
CA ASP A 836 -39.42 -10.14 -28.92
C ASP A 836 -38.54 -9.43 -27.88
N ILE A 837 -37.35 -8.92 -28.28
CA ILE A 837 -36.33 -8.42 -27.34
C ILE A 837 -36.86 -7.26 -26.49
N GLN A 838 -37.29 -6.16 -27.13
CA GLN A 838 -37.59 -4.92 -26.41
C GLN A 838 -38.77 -5.09 -25.45
N HIS A 839 -39.84 -5.76 -25.90
CA HIS A 839 -41.00 -6.04 -25.05
C HIS A 839 -40.62 -6.97 -23.88
N THR A 840 -39.82 -8.01 -24.13
CA THR A 840 -39.43 -8.96 -23.08
C THR A 840 -38.53 -8.31 -22.03
N VAL A 841 -37.57 -7.49 -22.44
CA VAL A 841 -36.72 -6.71 -21.53
C VAL A 841 -37.58 -5.75 -20.71
N ALA A 842 -38.45 -4.96 -21.36
CA ALA A 842 -39.37 -4.04 -20.68
C ALA A 842 -40.33 -4.75 -19.71
N HIS A 843 -40.76 -5.97 -20.02
CA HIS A 843 -41.58 -6.77 -19.11
C HIS A 843 -40.78 -7.24 -17.89
N LEU A 844 -39.67 -7.94 -18.11
CA LEU A 844 -38.86 -8.54 -17.05
C LEU A 844 -38.24 -7.49 -16.11
N GLN A 845 -37.88 -6.32 -16.63
CA GLN A 845 -37.29 -5.26 -15.82
C GLN A 845 -38.30 -4.67 -14.81
N ASN A 846 -39.60 -4.74 -15.09
CA ASN A 846 -40.69 -4.22 -14.26
C ASN A 846 -41.24 -5.26 -13.26
N LEU A 847 -40.81 -6.51 -13.35
CA LEU A 847 -41.17 -7.53 -12.38
C LEU A 847 -40.34 -7.37 -11.09
N PRO A 848 -40.93 -7.66 -9.92
CA PRO A 848 -40.19 -7.68 -8.66
C PRO A 848 -39.22 -8.86 -8.62
N GLY A 849 -38.03 -8.63 -8.05
CA GLY A 849 -36.98 -9.63 -7.88
C GLY A 849 -36.14 -9.88 -9.13
N PRO A 850 -35.29 -10.91 -9.11
CA PRO A 850 -34.32 -11.14 -10.18
C PRO A 850 -34.93 -11.84 -11.40
N SER A 851 -34.32 -11.59 -12.55
CA SER A 851 -34.67 -12.21 -13.82
C SER A 851 -33.47 -12.73 -14.63
N CYS A 852 -33.73 -13.63 -15.57
CA CYS A 852 -32.76 -14.22 -16.47
C CYS A 852 -33.26 -14.27 -17.92
N ILE A 853 -32.46 -13.81 -18.87
CA ILE A 853 -32.71 -13.92 -20.31
C ILE A 853 -31.68 -14.87 -20.91
N ASN A 854 -32.15 -15.92 -21.57
CA ASN A 854 -31.34 -16.77 -22.45
C ASN A 854 -31.44 -16.21 -23.88
N LEU A 855 -30.46 -15.41 -24.28
CA LEU A 855 -30.43 -14.69 -25.56
C LEU A 855 -29.67 -15.53 -26.59
N ILE A 856 -30.39 -16.13 -27.53
CA ILE A 856 -29.81 -17.03 -28.53
C ILE A 856 -29.22 -16.19 -29.67
N VAL A 857 -27.91 -16.32 -29.86
CA VAL A 857 -27.16 -15.60 -30.90
C VAL A 857 -26.31 -16.57 -31.71
N ASP A 858 -25.99 -16.20 -32.94
CA ASP A 858 -25.03 -16.94 -33.75
C ASP A 858 -23.60 -16.69 -33.25
N ARG A 859 -22.70 -17.66 -33.50
CA ARG A 859 -21.27 -17.51 -33.22
C ARG A 859 -20.58 -16.51 -34.18
N LYS A 860 -21.23 -16.19 -35.30
CA LYS A 860 -20.80 -15.21 -36.30
C LYS A 860 -21.75 -13.99 -36.31
N PRO A 861 -21.27 -12.81 -36.78
CA PRO A 861 -19.89 -12.50 -37.14
C PRO A 861 -18.94 -12.49 -35.93
N VAL A 862 -17.64 -12.56 -36.23
CA VAL A 862 -16.57 -12.47 -35.23
C VAL A 862 -16.35 -11.01 -34.85
N HIS A 863 -16.15 -10.73 -33.56
CA HIS A 863 -15.85 -9.38 -33.11
C HIS A 863 -14.44 -8.93 -33.58
N PRO A 864 -14.21 -7.67 -33.99
CA PRO A 864 -12.90 -7.23 -34.51
C PRO A 864 -11.77 -7.35 -33.49
N VAL A 865 -12.10 -7.26 -32.20
CA VAL A 865 -11.11 -7.45 -31.12
C VAL A 865 -10.51 -8.85 -31.15
N THR A 866 -11.31 -9.90 -31.43
CA THR A 866 -10.79 -11.26 -31.56
C THR A 866 -9.76 -11.29 -32.70
N THR A 867 -10.10 -10.74 -33.87
CA THR A 867 -9.18 -10.62 -35.01
C THR A 867 -7.92 -9.83 -34.68
N ALA A 868 -8.03 -8.74 -33.91
CA ALA A 868 -6.87 -7.95 -33.48
C ALA A 868 -5.98 -8.73 -32.49
N MET A 869 -6.56 -9.64 -31.68
CA MET A 869 -5.81 -10.44 -30.71
C MET A 869 -5.10 -11.65 -31.33
N VAL A 870 -5.66 -12.27 -32.37
CA VAL A 870 -5.16 -13.52 -32.99
C VAL A 870 -4.78 -13.37 -34.47
N GLY A 871 -4.66 -12.13 -34.96
CA GLY A 871 -4.49 -11.85 -36.39
C GLY A 871 -3.28 -12.55 -37.02
N VAL A 872 -3.51 -13.21 -38.15
CA VAL A 872 -2.47 -13.90 -38.93
C VAL A 872 -1.56 -12.86 -39.59
N THR A 873 -0.25 -13.11 -39.55
CA THR A 873 0.76 -12.33 -40.29
C THR A 873 1.26 -13.07 -41.51
N ASN A 874 1.58 -12.32 -42.57
CA ASN A 874 2.25 -12.84 -43.76
C ASN A 874 3.75 -13.08 -43.55
N ALA A 875 4.30 -12.74 -42.37
CA ALA A 875 5.71 -12.95 -42.07
C ALA A 875 6.01 -14.47 -41.96
N PRO A 876 6.85 -15.04 -42.84
CA PRO A 876 7.11 -16.48 -42.88
C PRO A 876 7.79 -17.00 -41.62
N ASN A 877 8.48 -16.11 -40.89
CA ASN A 877 9.24 -16.42 -39.68
C ASN A 877 8.45 -16.06 -38.41
N ALA A 878 7.12 -16.03 -38.45
CA ALA A 878 6.29 -15.76 -37.29
C ALA A 878 5.25 -16.87 -37.07
N VAL A 879 4.81 -17.02 -35.84
CA VAL A 879 3.72 -17.91 -35.42
C VAL A 879 2.57 -17.04 -34.97
N ALA A 880 1.39 -17.30 -35.52
CA ALA A 880 0.17 -16.67 -35.06
C ALA A 880 -0.19 -17.22 -33.68
N VAL A 881 -0.16 -16.36 -32.67
CA VAL A 881 -0.49 -16.73 -31.28
C VAL A 881 -1.53 -15.72 -30.78
N PRO A 882 -2.57 -16.17 -30.05
CA PRO A 882 -3.45 -15.23 -29.37
C PRO A 882 -2.64 -14.28 -28.48
N TYR A 883 -3.09 -13.03 -28.39
CA TYR A 883 -2.68 -12.00 -27.41
C TYR A 883 -1.64 -10.96 -27.85
N TYR A 884 -1.79 -10.39 -29.06
CA TYR A 884 -1.32 -9.04 -29.48
C TYR A 884 -0.04 -8.90 -30.31
N ASP A 885 0.84 -9.90 -30.39
CA ASP A 885 1.95 -9.90 -31.36
C ASP A 885 2.31 -11.34 -31.75
N ASN A 886 2.61 -11.54 -33.03
CA ASN A 886 3.01 -12.85 -33.53
C ASN A 886 4.44 -13.18 -33.10
N ILE A 887 4.65 -14.39 -32.58
CA ILE A 887 5.94 -14.78 -32.02
C ILE A 887 6.92 -15.10 -33.16
N PRO A 888 8.13 -14.52 -33.20
CA PRO A 888 9.15 -14.96 -34.14
C PRO A 888 9.43 -16.45 -33.95
N ARG A 889 9.44 -17.21 -35.03
CA ARG A 889 9.91 -18.59 -35.02
C ARG A 889 11.37 -18.54 -34.58
N ALA A 890 11.65 -18.94 -33.34
CA ALA A 890 13.01 -19.18 -32.89
C ALA A 890 13.68 -20.10 -33.92
N HIS A 891 14.97 -19.90 -34.20
CA HIS A 891 15.77 -20.57 -35.23
C HIS A 891 15.75 -22.12 -35.16
N TYR A 892 14.61 -22.75 -35.40
CA TYR A 892 14.51 -24.12 -35.83
C TYR A 892 14.76 -24.07 -37.32
N ASN A 893 16.04 -24.13 -37.71
CA ASN A 893 16.41 -24.43 -39.08
C ASN A 893 15.69 -25.76 -39.43
N ILE A 894 14.71 -25.68 -40.32
CA ILE A 894 14.16 -26.83 -41.03
C ILE A 894 15.11 -27.16 -42.17
#